data_AF-A0A2D9T7H0-F1
#
_entry.id   AF-A0A2D9T7H0-F1
#
_cell.length_a   1.000
_cell.length_b   1.000
_cell.length_c   1.000
_cell.angle_alpha   90.00
_cell.angle_beta   90.00
_cell.angle_gamma   90.00
#
_symmetry.space_group_name_H-M   'P 1'
#
loop_
_entity.id
_entity.type
_entity.pdbx_description
1 polymer ?
#
loop_
_entity_poly.entity_id
_entity_poly.type
_entity_poly.pdbx_seq_one_letter_code
_entity_poly.pdbx_strand_id
1 'polypeptide(L)'
;MRPNAARSVGSSSTTRMGPLITAPKLTWARAPGEPARPKNVRRRPSRGVESSNRPDSTDPSAPVASAIRIARATSRRRTHRNLLRYSGRPTTPGPVEKAEEKRFGGAFEPVTAEAWAAKVAADSRGKTPDALAKDLTSEVWVEALYTEAAERLPEGIRPQRGWAIWPLVEDPRMHEAAVQIRAELAGGAEGIWLRAGLDHGTRVLTAGDLGVVLEHFPLGQLPLQLEARGDSLSAAAALLALAKHRGVDAGDLTGGFGADPLGVLVREGTLAGGLTTAWEEVDAVVRLTRERAPGMKALLVDTRRYQAAGASVSAEVAWAVATGLAYLRRMDAAGLSLADATRTMRFTVGVSSHVYSQIAKLRALRWVWAKVVAALGGDAEAQRMTLHAVSDRASRSRRDPWVNMLRGTAETFAAAVGGADSISVVPFDDALGESDELARRVARNTQHVLRDESYLAEVDDPAAGSYAFEQLTHGIAREAWAELQDVEKGGGMDRALLAGRVARSIASFQRQILDAVSTRKRPVVGVSVFPDLDEAPVERPNPRIREVEVELGNELTSASSDERHESMLALAEAVRSFRAGGAPYDAAVLRSIELGVDLYSVGTLVRTGRASLHVAPVQRLPPAAPWEALRDAVDGWTARHGARPDAFVANVGPLAEHSARLTWTTNLLAAAGLGAQASDTGYADVDAALAAFEGQRLAVVCTSDGRLAEVAEALAPALKAKGAKMVLVAGRGGDATEALEKVGVDLFLHEGKDLLHALAGVLEGLGIATALRVVEGGEG
;
A
#
# COMPACT_ATOMS: atom_id res chain seq x y z
N MET A 1 -3.48 -29.27 39.46
CA MET A 1 -4.49 -30.04 40.23
C MET A 1 -5.55 -30.54 39.24
N ARG A 2 -5.75 -31.87 39.19
CA ARG A 2 -6.73 -32.61 38.35
C ARG A 2 -8.17 -32.50 38.96
N PRO A 3 -9.27 -33.09 38.41
CA PRO A 3 -9.43 -33.94 37.19
C PRO A 3 -10.71 -33.75 36.32
N ASN A 4 -10.63 -34.26 35.08
CA ASN A 4 -11.50 -35.22 34.37
C ASN A 4 -13.00 -35.42 34.77
N ALA A 5 -13.88 -35.42 33.75
CA ALA A 5 -14.97 -36.41 33.62
C ALA A 5 -15.44 -36.58 32.16
N ALA A 6 -15.26 -37.80 31.63
CA ALA A 6 -15.92 -38.31 30.44
C ALA A 6 -17.18 -39.11 30.86
N ARG A 7 -18.25 -39.09 30.06
CA ARG A 7 -19.25 -40.18 30.00
C ARG A 7 -19.84 -40.30 28.60
N SER A 8 -19.87 -41.54 28.14
CA SER A 8 -20.43 -42.07 26.89
C SER A 8 -21.75 -42.83 27.13
N VAL A 9 -22.37 -43.25 26.01
CA VAL A 9 -23.49 -44.22 25.82
C VAL A 9 -24.90 -43.60 25.99
N GLY A 10 -25.88 -43.71 25.09
CA GLY A 10 -26.06 -44.41 23.81
C GLY A 10 -27.55 -44.80 23.66
N SER A 11 -28.16 -44.59 22.49
CA SER A 11 -29.08 -45.53 21.80
C SER A 11 -29.94 -44.83 20.75
N SER A 12 -30.20 -45.59 19.69
CA SER A 12 -30.82 -45.28 18.40
C SER A 12 -32.35 -45.19 18.42
N SER A 13 -32.94 -44.30 17.60
CA SER A 13 -33.94 -44.70 16.58
C SER A 13 -34.28 -43.55 15.62
N THR A 14 -34.08 -43.85 14.34
CA THR A 14 -34.84 -43.51 13.12
C THR A 14 -35.92 -42.43 13.20
N THR A 15 -35.88 -41.42 12.31
CA THR A 15 -36.93 -41.12 11.28
C THR A 15 -36.55 -39.94 10.36
N ARG A 16 -36.49 -40.29 9.06
CA ARG A 16 -36.75 -39.56 7.79
C ARG A 16 -36.68 -38.03 7.69
N MET A 17 -35.91 -37.63 6.67
CA MET A 17 -35.82 -36.32 6.01
C MET A 17 -37.01 -36.00 5.07
N GLY A 18 -37.29 -34.69 4.93
CA GLY A 18 -37.88 -34.03 3.76
C GLY A 18 -38.88 -32.90 4.10
N PRO A 19 -39.13 -31.91 3.22
CA PRO A 19 -38.31 -31.37 2.13
C PRO A 19 -38.19 -29.82 2.12
N LEU A 20 -37.29 -29.34 1.25
CA LEU A 20 -36.97 -27.94 0.92
C LEU A 20 -38.12 -27.19 0.22
N ILE A 21 -38.22 -25.88 0.50
CA ILE A 21 -39.10 -24.93 -0.19
C ILE A 21 -38.40 -24.36 -1.44
N THR A 22 -39.21 -24.25 -2.50
CA THR A 22 -38.93 -24.05 -3.92
C THR A 22 -38.75 -22.59 -4.36
N ALA A 23 -37.85 -22.36 -5.32
CA ALA A 23 -37.78 -21.18 -6.19
C ALA A 23 -38.77 -21.27 -7.38
N PRO A 24 -39.26 -20.15 -7.95
CA PRO A 24 -40.14 -20.20 -9.12
C PRO A 24 -39.37 -20.20 -10.45
N LYS A 25 -39.76 -21.10 -11.35
CA LYS A 25 -39.47 -21.06 -12.80
C LYS A 25 -40.68 -20.49 -13.53
N LEU A 26 -40.43 -19.60 -14.49
CA LEU A 26 -41.39 -19.21 -15.53
C LEU A 26 -40.77 -19.53 -16.89
N THR A 27 -41.46 -20.34 -17.67
CA THR A 27 -41.25 -20.57 -19.11
C THR A 27 -42.61 -20.52 -19.78
N TRP A 28 -42.73 -20.02 -21.02
CA TRP A 28 -43.59 -20.51 -22.11
C TRP A 28 -43.20 -19.83 -23.44
N ALA A 29 -43.52 -20.49 -24.56
CA ALA A 29 -42.82 -20.46 -25.84
C ALA A 29 -43.46 -19.61 -26.98
N ARG A 30 -42.73 -19.51 -28.12
CA ARG A 30 -43.04 -19.04 -29.52
C ARG A 30 -44.45 -19.36 -30.06
N ALA A 31 -45.11 -18.73 -31.05
CA ALA A 31 -44.95 -17.64 -32.09
C ALA A 31 -46.38 -17.38 -32.69
N PRO A 32 -46.69 -16.75 -33.87
CA PRO A 32 -45.99 -15.85 -34.84
C PRO A 32 -46.82 -14.59 -35.33
N GLY A 33 -46.23 -13.72 -36.17
CA GLY A 33 -46.92 -12.99 -37.27
C GLY A 33 -47.28 -11.48 -37.10
N GLU A 34 -46.68 -10.63 -37.96
CA GLU A 34 -47.12 -9.26 -38.33
C GLU A 34 -48.47 -9.27 -39.11
N PRO A 35 -49.22 -8.14 -39.34
CA PRO A 35 -48.73 -6.79 -39.70
C PRO A 35 -49.57 -5.54 -39.27
N ALA A 36 -49.08 -4.35 -39.66
CA ALA A 36 -49.80 -3.13 -40.15
C ALA A 36 -49.67 -1.80 -39.36
N ARG A 37 -49.04 -0.80 -40.04
CA ARG A 37 -49.16 0.68 -39.87
C ARG A 37 -50.58 1.17 -40.28
N PRO A 38 -51.11 2.40 -39.96
CA PRO A 38 -50.41 3.70 -40.15
C PRO A 38 -50.91 5.00 -39.43
N LYS A 39 -50.23 6.13 -39.78
CA LYS A 39 -50.68 7.55 -39.95
C LYS A 39 -50.71 8.57 -38.77
N ASN A 40 -49.79 9.54 -38.90
CA ASN A 40 -49.88 11.03 -38.84
C ASN A 40 -51.00 11.73 -38.02
N VAL A 41 -50.64 12.85 -37.33
CA VAL A 41 -51.03 14.26 -37.67
C VAL A 41 -50.88 15.22 -36.45
N ARG A 42 -49.99 16.25 -36.59
CA ARG A 42 -50.06 17.69 -36.19
C ARG A 42 -50.33 18.08 -34.71
N ARG A 43 -49.93 19.23 -34.13
CA ARG A 43 -49.13 20.44 -34.47
C ARG A 43 -48.92 21.24 -33.14
N ARG A 44 -47.71 21.78 -32.93
CA ARG A 44 -47.22 23.11 -32.41
C ARG A 44 -48.21 24.19 -31.88
N PRO A 45 -47.80 25.32 -31.21
CA PRO A 45 -46.48 26.04 -31.28
C PRO A 45 -45.91 26.75 -29.99
N SER A 46 -44.57 26.97 -29.91
CA SER A 46 -43.77 28.25 -29.93
C SER A 46 -43.57 28.99 -28.59
N ARG A 47 -42.40 29.53 -28.20
CA ARG A 47 -41.43 30.49 -28.83
C ARG A 47 -39.98 30.18 -28.35
N GLY A 48 -38.89 30.22 -29.13
CA GLY A 48 -38.25 31.33 -29.88
C GLY A 48 -37.06 31.86 -29.03
N VAL A 49 -35.77 31.85 -29.42
CA VAL A 49 -35.06 32.57 -30.51
C VAL A 49 -33.62 31.96 -30.62
N GLU A 50 -33.22 31.34 -31.76
CA GLU A 50 -32.23 31.78 -32.81
C GLU A 50 -30.79 32.05 -32.31
N SER A 51 -29.68 31.82 -33.04
CA SER A 51 -29.25 31.14 -34.28
C SER A 51 -27.70 31.27 -34.29
N SER A 52 -26.85 30.45 -34.91
CA SER A 52 -26.69 30.31 -36.36
C SER A 52 -25.54 29.34 -36.72
N ASN A 53 -25.82 28.51 -37.72
CA ASN A 53 -25.00 27.98 -38.83
C ASN A 53 -23.68 27.20 -38.63
N ARG A 54 -23.79 25.88 -38.91
CA ARG A 54 -22.95 25.15 -39.90
C ARG A 54 -23.53 25.32 -41.33
N PRO A 55 -22.85 24.88 -42.40
CA PRO A 55 -23.10 23.52 -42.98
C PRO A 55 -21.81 22.93 -43.64
N ASP A 56 -21.66 21.71 -44.18
CA ASP A 56 -22.40 20.45 -44.28
C ASP A 56 -21.49 19.35 -44.89
N SER A 57 -22.01 18.10 -44.95
CA SER A 57 -21.76 16.98 -45.88
C SER A 57 -20.71 15.90 -45.46
N THR A 58 -21.07 14.66 -45.03
CA THR A 58 -21.59 13.43 -45.72
C THR A 58 -20.55 12.75 -46.62
N ASP A 59 -20.27 11.43 -46.70
CA ASP A 59 -20.68 10.12 -46.12
C ASP A 59 -19.65 9.05 -46.67
N PRO A 60 -19.65 7.71 -46.40
CA PRO A 60 -18.43 6.90 -46.39
C PRO A 60 -18.37 5.85 -47.53
N SER A 61 -17.17 5.33 -47.84
CA SER A 61 -17.02 4.07 -48.60
C SER A 61 -15.59 3.54 -48.51
N ALA A 62 -15.42 2.31 -48.00
CA ALA A 62 -14.19 1.52 -48.02
C ALA A 62 -13.86 0.99 -49.45
N PRO A 63 -12.66 0.45 -49.78
CA PRO A 63 -12.16 -0.81 -49.21
C PRO A 63 -10.62 -0.98 -49.05
N VAL A 64 -10.28 -2.11 -48.41
CA VAL A 64 -9.00 -2.76 -48.09
C VAL A 64 -8.18 -3.17 -49.33
N ALA A 65 -6.83 -3.04 -49.30
CA ALA A 65 -5.84 -4.09 -49.68
C ALA A 65 -4.35 -3.62 -49.76
N SER A 66 -3.49 -4.41 -49.09
CA SER A 66 -2.10 -4.83 -49.44
C SER A 66 -0.99 -3.79 -49.64
N ALA A 67 0.04 -3.68 -48.77
CA ALA A 67 1.16 -4.59 -48.45
C ALA A 67 2.46 -4.34 -49.26
N ILE A 68 3.52 -3.96 -48.51
CA ILE A 68 4.95 -4.32 -48.64
C ILE A 68 5.80 -3.68 -49.78
N ARG A 69 6.68 -2.73 -49.42
CA ARG A 69 8.17 -2.86 -49.52
C ARG A 69 8.94 -1.62 -49.03
N ILE A 70 9.74 -1.86 -47.97
CA ILE A 70 11.14 -1.46 -47.73
C ILE A 70 11.72 -0.27 -48.53
N ALA A 71 12.18 0.77 -47.83
CA ALA A 71 13.40 1.49 -48.15
C ALA A 71 14.01 2.20 -46.92
N ARG A 72 15.22 1.78 -46.54
CA ARG A 72 16.17 2.52 -45.70
C ARG A 72 16.59 3.81 -46.42
N ALA A 73 16.62 4.94 -45.73
CA ALA A 73 17.68 5.97 -45.83
C ALA A 73 17.42 7.15 -44.88
N THR A 74 18.28 7.26 -43.87
CA THR A 74 18.98 8.49 -43.45
C THR A 74 18.61 9.80 -44.14
N SER A 75 18.18 10.81 -43.36
CA SER A 75 18.67 12.20 -43.47
C SER A 75 18.08 13.14 -42.41
N ARG A 76 18.88 13.43 -41.39
CA ARG A 76 19.19 14.77 -40.84
C ARG A 76 18.07 15.80 -40.63
N ARG A 77 17.84 16.07 -39.34
CA ARG A 77 17.86 17.38 -38.65
C ARG A 77 17.55 18.62 -39.51
N ARG A 78 16.42 19.26 -39.20
CA ARG A 78 16.30 20.73 -39.17
C ARG A 78 15.86 21.12 -37.75
N THR A 79 16.78 21.67 -36.98
CA THR A 79 16.50 22.34 -35.71
C THR A 79 16.84 23.82 -35.80
N HIS A 80 15.95 24.61 -35.23
CA HIS A 80 16.15 25.88 -34.52
C HIS A 80 16.89 27.04 -35.21
N ARG A 81 16.12 28.10 -35.48
CA ARG A 81 16.63 29.48 -35.56
C ARG A 81 15.99 30.29 -34.44
N ASN A 82 16.73 30.40 -33.34
CA ASN A 82 16.74 31.46 -32.31
C ASN A 82 16.92 30.82 -30.93
N LEU A 83 18.17 30.55 -30.56
CA LEU A 83 18.74 30.58 -29.21
C LEU A 83 20.17 30.02 -29.29
N LEU A 84 21.08 30.75 -29.95
CA LEU A 84 22.53 30.52 -29.87
C LEU A 84 23.26 31.84 -30.22
N ARG A 85 23.68 32.57 -29.19
CA ARG A 85 24.95 33.31 -29.22
C ARG A 85 25.63 33.07 -27.87
N TYR A 86 26.33 31.96 -27.77
CA TYR A 86 27.67 31.89 -27.22
C TYR A 86 28.25 30.54 -27.64
N SER A 87 29.15 30.56 -28.62
CA SER A 87 29.84 29.40 -29.18
C SER A 87 31.31 29.43 -28.74
N GLY A 88 31.81 28.32 -28.18
CA GLY A 88 33.23 28.05 -28.01
C GLY A 88 33.59 26.69 -28.65
N ARG A 89 34.68 26.67 -29.43
CA ARG A 89 35.22 25.51 -30.18
C ARG A 89 35.75 24.38 -29.25
N PRO A 90 35.94 23.15 -29.76
CA PRO A 90 36.60 22.09 -29.02
C PRO A 90 38.12 22.36 -28.98
N THR A 91 38.66 22.60 -27.79
CA THR A 91 40.10 22.61 -27.52
C THR A 91 40.51 21.26 -26.95
N THR A 92 41.55 20.65 -27.51
CA THR A 92 42.36 19.62 -26.82
C THR A 92 42.65 20.07 -25.38
N PRO A 93 42.63 19.18 -24.37
CA PRO A 93 42.87 19.58 -23.00
C PRO A 93 44.32 20.06 -22.89
N GLY A 94 44.51 21.38 -22.85
CA GLY A 94 45.74 21.97 -22.34
C GLY A 94 45.87 21.64 -20.85
N PRO A 95 47.07 21.79 -20.25
CA PRO A 95 47.24 21.58 -18.83
C PRO A 95 46.24 22.49 -18.12
N VAL A 96 45.39 21.89 -17.27
CA VAL A 96 44.43 22.64 -16.46
C VAL A 96 45.27 23.52 -15.54
N GLU A 97 45.42 24.80 -15.88
CA GLU A 97 45.81 25.82 -14.91
C GLU A 97 44.81 25.70 -13.77
N LYS A 98 45.34 25.52 -12.56
CA LYS A 98 44.57 25.41 -11.32
C LYS A 98 43.60 26.59 -11.26
N ALA A 99 42.35 26.37 -11.68
CA ALA A 99 41.27 27.27 -11.35
C ALA A 99 41.24 27.34 -9.84
N GLU A 100 41.52 28.52 -9.28
CA GLU A 100 41.37 28.75 -7.85
C GLU A 100 39.96 28.28 -7.46
N GLU A 101 39.91 27.29 -6.57
CA GLU A 101 38.71 26.87 -5.87
C GLU A 101 38.10 28.12 -5.21
N LYS A 102 37.19 28.82 -5.90
CA LYS A 102 36.24 29.71 -5.23
C LYS A 102 35.26 28.82 -4.48
N ARG A 103 35.71 28.30 -3.33
CA ARG A 103 34.85 27.65 -2.34
C ARG A 103 33.76 28.66 -1.98
N PHE A 104 32.51 28.29 -2.18
CA PHE A 104 31.37 28.97 -1.53
C PHE A 104 31.53 29.03 0.00
N GLY A 105 32.39 28.18 0.59
CA GLY A 105 32.70 28.15 2.02
C GLY A 105 33.50 29.33 2.58
N GLY A 106 33.91 30.31 1.76
CA GLY A 106 34.55 31.54 2.25
C GLY A 106 33.61 32.75 2.40
N ALA A 107 32.34 32.64 1.97
CA ALA A 107 31.40 33.77 1.96
C ALA A 107 30.61 33.95 3.27
N PHE A 108 30.70 32.99 4.19
CA PHE A 108 30.01 33.00 5.47
C PHE A 108 30.99 32.60 6.57
N GLU A 109 31.01 33.36 7.67
CA GLU A 109 31.75 32.91 8.84
C GLU A 109 31.09 31.62 9.39
N PRO A 110 31.88 30.61 9.78
CA PRO A 110 31.34 29.39 10.36
C PRO A 110 30.59 29.72 11.65
N VAL A 111 29.31 29.34 11.70
CA VAL A 111 28.47 29.49 12.88
C VAL A 111 28.67 28.28 13.78
N THR A 112 29.00 28.50 15.06
CA THR A 112 29.13 27.40 16.02
C THR A 112 27.75 26.86 16.42
N ALA A 113 27.69 25.61 16.88
CA ALA A 113 26.44 25.02 17.35
C ALA A 113 25.82 25.82 18.50
N GLU A 114 26.65 26.39 19.37
CA GLU A 114 26.23 27.23 20.49
C GLU A 114 25.61 28.55 20.01
N ALA A 115 26.23 29.19 19.00
CA ALA A 115 25.71 30.41 18.42
C ALA A 115 24.34 30.18 17.73
N TRP A 116 24.20 29.05 17.03
CA TRP A 116 22.92 28.64 16.45
C TRP A 116 21.87 28.37 17.54
N ALA A 117 22.21 27.61 18.59
CA ALA A 117 21.31 27.28 19.68
C ALA A 117 20.83 28.53 20.44
N ALA A 118 21.72 29.50 20.67
CA ALA A 118 21.37 30.78 21.30
C ALA A 118 20.35 31.55 20.45
N LYS A 119 20.53 31.57 19.13
CA LYS A 119 19.56 32.21 18.22
C LYS A 119 18.22 31.49 18.20
N VAL A 120 18.21 30.16 18.19
CA VAL A 120 16.98 29.37 18.26
C VAL A 120 16.23 29.61 19.55
N ALA A 121 16.92 29.66 20.70
CA ALA A 121 16.29 29.97 21.98
C ALA A 121 15.66 31.37 21.98
N ALA A 122 16.33 32.36 21.40
CA ALA A 122 15.79 33.71 21.25
C ALA A 122 14.52 33.73 20.37
N ASP A 123 14.55 33.04 19.23
CA ASP A 123 13.45 33.04 18.26
C ASP A 123 12.25 32.15 18.70
N SER A 124 12.47 31.17 19.58
CA SER A 124 11.48 30.15 19.97
C SER A 124 10.85 30.35 21.36
N ARG A 125 10.95 31.56 21.92
CA ARG A 125 10.48 31.89 23.29
C ARG A 125 11.16 31.05 24.37
N GLY A 126 12.46 30.80 24.22
CA GLY A 126 13.29 30.10 25.20
C GLY A 126 13.31 28.57 25.09
N LYS A 127 12.79 27.98 24.01
CA LYS A 127 12.91 26.53 23.80
C LYS A 127 14.34 26.16 23.42
N THR A 128 14.85 25.08 23.99
CA THR A 128 16.14 24.51 23.60
C THR A 128 16.02 23.75 22.27
N PRO A 129 17.12 23.54 21.53
CA PRO A 129 17.13 22.67 20.34
C PRO A 129 16.50 21.30 20.59
N ASP A 130 16.85 20.65 21.69
CA ASP A 130 16.31 19.33 22.07
C ASP A 130 14.79 19.35 22.26
N ALA A 131 14.24 20.47 22.79
CA ALA A 131 12.80 20.64 22.95
C ALA A 131 12.07 20.86 21.61
N LEU A 132 12.80 21.05 20.51
CA LEU A 132 12.28 21.17 19.15
C LEU A 132 12.44 19.88 18.35
N ALA A 133 13.10 18.85 18.90
CA ALA A 133 13.17 17.54 18.29
C ALA A 133 11.75 16.99 18.09
N LYS A 134 11.53 16.37 16.93
CA LYS A 134 10.22 15.85 16.54
C LYS A 134 10.29 14.36 16.32
N ASP A 135 9.43 13.64 17.01
CA ASP A 135 9.13 12.27 16.68
C ASP A 135 8.33 12.19 15.37
N LEU A 136 8.83 11.46 14.37
CA LEU A 136 8.15 11.24 13.10
C LEU A 136 7.33 9.95 13.07
N THR A 137 7.81 8.89 13.71
CA THR A 137 7.24 7.53 13.58
C THR A 137 7.18 6.72 14.88
N SER A 138 7.26 7.37 16.04
CA SER A 138 7.38 6.73 17.36
C SER A 138 8.64 5.90 17.55
N GLU A 139 9.65 6.18 16.72
CA GLU A 139 10.94 5.50 16.67
C GLU A 139 12.00 6.45 16.10
N VAL A 140 11.67 7.13 15.00
CA VAL A 140 12.61 8.03 14.32
C VAL A 140 12.40 9.46 14.79
N TRP A 141 13.41 9.98 15.50
CA TRP A 141 13.47 11.37 15.95
C TRP A 141 14.24 12.23 14.96
N VAL A 142 13.69 13.39 14.62
CA VAL A 142 14.37 14.41 13.85
C VAL A 142 14.79 15.56 14.75
N GLU A 143 16.10 15.77 14.81
CA GLU A 143 16.71 16.84 15.57
C GLU A 143 16.53 18.19 14.87
N ALA A 144 16.53 19.26 15.66
CA ALA A 144 16.43 20.62 15.12
C ALA A 144 17.71 21.05 14.38
N LEU A 145 18.86 20.44 14.70
CA LEU A 145 20.13 20.65 14.03
C LEU A 145 20.92 19.34 13.97
N TYR A 146 21.52 19.07 12.82
CA TYR A 146 22.46 17.97 12.62
C TYR A 146 23.85 18.52 12.32
N THR A 147 24.87 17.88 12.87
CA THR A 147 26.29 18.25 12.69
C THR A 147 27.10 17.10 12.09
N GLU A 148 28.33 17.40 11.67
CA GLU A 148 29.25 16.43 11.08
C GLU A 148 29.72 15.41 12.14
N ALA A 149 29.02 14.28 12.25
CA ALA A 149 29.32 13.26 13.27
C ALA A 149 29.06 11.80 12.84
N ALA A 150 28.51 11.55 11.63
CA ALA A 150 28.08 10.21 11.22
C ALA A 150 29.06 9.53 10.27
N GLU A 151 29.25 8.22 10.49
CA GLU A 151 29.82 7.32 9.49
C GLU A 151 28.93 7.32 8.23
N ARG A 152 29.54 7.42 7.06
CA ARG A 152 28.82 7.50 5.77
C ARG A 152 28.67 6.10 5.16
N LEU A 153 27.66 5.91 4.31
CA LEU A 153 27.58 4.68 3.52
C LEU A 153 28.85 4.47 2.67
N PRO A 154 29.46 3.28 2.72
CA PRO A 154 30.58 2.92 1.87
C PRO A 154 30.20 3.08 0.39
N GLU A 155 31.12 3.63 -0.40
CA GLU A 155 30.87 4.00 -1.80
C GLU A 155 30.41 2.82 -2.67
N GLY A 156 30.99 1.62 -2.47
CA GLY A 156 30.65 0.42 -3.23
C GLY A 156 29.24 -0.13 -3.02
N ILE A 157 28.52 0.34 -2.00
CA ILE A 157 27.14 -0.09 -1.70
C ILE A 157 26.14 1.07 -1.79
N ARG A 158 26.59 2.23 -2.29
CA ARG A 158 25.70 3.38 -2.49
C ARG A 158 24.69 3.09 -3.59
N PRO A 159 23.45 3.55 -3.41
CA PRO A 159 22.46 3.45 -4.47
C PRO A 159 22.93 4.14 -5.75
N GLN A 160 22.57 3.53 -6.88
CA GLN A 160 22.78 4.12 -8.20
C GLN A 160 21.60 5.04 -8.54
N ARG A 161 21.85 6.04 -9.36
CA ARG A 161 20.82 6.95 -9.86
C ARG A 161 19.83 6.26 -10.79
N GLY A 162 18.61 6.78 -10.78
CA GLY A 162 17.52 6.27 -11.60
C GLY A 162 16.89 4.99 -11.06
N TRP A 163 15.74 4.64 -11.63
CA TRP A 163 14.98 3.43 -11.28
C TRP A 163 14.15 2.99 -12.47
N ALA A 164 13.83 1.70 -12.53
CA ALA A 164 12.89 1.15 -13.49
C ALA A 164 11.44 1.29 -12.99
N ILE A 165 10.53 1.67 -13.88
CA ILE A 165 9.10 1.84 -13.58
C ILE A 165 8.39 0.50 -13.78
N TRP A 166 7.94 -0.13 -12.69
CA TRP A 166 7.29 -1.45 -12.70
C TRP A 166 5.87 -1.36 -12.14
N PRO A 167 4.84 -1.19 -12.96
CA PRO A 167 3.46 -1.19 -12.50
C PRO A 167 3.03 -2.57 -11.95
N LEU A 168 2.18 -2.55 -10.92
CA LEU A 168 1.55 -3.74 -10.37
C LEU A 168 0.30 -4.11 -11.19
N VAL A 169 0.25 -5.35 -11.66
CA VAL A 169 -0.88 -5.94 -12.38
C VAL A 169 -1.50 -7.01 -11.50
N GLU A 170 -2.79 -6.82 -11.20
CA GLU A 170 -3.52 -7.69 -10.29
C GLU A 170 -5.04 -7.73 -10.56
N ASP A 171 -5.49 -7.25 -11.73
CA ASP A 171 -6.90 -7.38 -12.13
C ASP A 171 -7.25 -8.87 -12.21
N PRO A 172 -8.33 -9.31 -11.54
CA PRO A 172 -8.72 -10.72 -11.50
C PRO A 172 -9.06 -11.31 -12.87
N ARG A 173 -9.45 -10.47 -13.84
CA ARG A 173 -9.80 -10.88 -15.20
C ARG A 173 -8.57 -10.85 -16.09
N MET A 174 -8.23 -11.99 -16.67
CA MET A 174 -7.02 -12.14 -17.50
C MET A 174 -6.93 -11.14 -18.66
N HIS A 175 -8.05 -10.91 -19.35
CA HIS A 175 -8.08 -9.99 -20.49
C HIS A 175 -7.89 -8.53 -20.05
N GLU A 176 -8.49 -8.12 -18.92
CA GLU A 176 -8.27 -6.77 -18.37
C GLU A 176 -6.84 -6.60 -17.89
N ALA A 177 -6.24 -7.62 -17.28
CA ALA A 177 -4.82 -7.63 -16.94
C ALA A 177 -3.92 -7.49 -18.18
N ALA A 178 -4.24 -8.16 -19.30
CA ALA A 178 -3.52 -8.02 -20.56
C ALA A 178 -3.68 -6.61 -21.17
N VAL A 179 -4.88 -6.04 -21.11
CA VAL A 179 -5.16 -4.65 -21.52
C VAL A 179 -4.37 -3.67 -20.68
N GLN A 180 -4.34 -3.87 -19.36
CA GLN A 180 -3.51 -3.08 -18.44
C GLN A 180 -2.04 -3.15 -18.85
N ILE A 181 -1.47 -4.35 -19.03
CA ILE A 181 -0.06 -4.52 -19.43
C ILE A 181 0.25 -3.74 -20.71
N ARG A 182 -0.62 -3.84 -21.73
CA ARG A 182 -0.44 -3.10 -22.98
C ARG A 182 -0.42 -1.58 -22.75
N ALA A 183 -1.33 -1.06 -21.93
CA ALA A 183 -1.40 0.36 -21.61
C ALA A 183 -0.18 0.85 -20.81
N GLU A 184 0.30 0.04 -19.86
CA GLU A 184 1.49 0.36 -19.07
C GLU A 184 2.76 0.41 -19.92
N LEU A 185 2.95 -0.57 -20.80
CA LEU A 185 4.10 -0.61 -21.71
C LEU A 185 4.06 0.55 -22.71
N ALA A 186 2.89 0.86 -23.30
CA ALA A 186 2.71 2.02 -24.15
C ALA A 186 2.97 3.35 -23.40
N GLY A 187 2.75 3.35 -22.08
CA GLY A 187 3.02 4.46 -21.19
C GLY A 187 4.46 4.54 -20.67
N GLY A 188 5.37 3.69 -21.15
CA GLY A 188 6.80 3.71 -20.81
C GLY A 188 7.17 2.92 -19.56
N ALA A 189 6.37 1.93 -19.16
CA ALA A 189 6.80 0.96 -18.15
C ALA A 189 7.99 0.13 -18.65
N GLU A 190 8.95 -0.13 -17.77
CA GLU A 190 10.21 -0.83 -18.06
C GLU A 190 10.23 -2.25 -17.49
N GLY A 191 9.09 -2.73 -17.01
CA GLY A 191 8.88 -4.05 -16.44
C GLY A 191 7.47 -4.16 -15.85
N ILE A 192 7.08 -5.37 -15.46
CA ILE A 192 5.77 -5.61 -14.85
C ILE A 192 5.94 -6.45 -13.57
N TRP A 193 5.22 -6.07 -12.53
CA TRP A 193 4.99 -6.92 -11.37
C TRP A 193 3.61 -7.57 -11.50
N LEU A 194 3.56 -8.88 -11.78
CA LEU A 194 2.32 -9.63 -11.91
C LEU A 194 2.04 -10.42 -10.64
N ARG A 195 0.95 -10.08 -9.96
CA ARG A 195 0.40 -10.90 -8.88
C ARG A 195 -0.61 -11.88 -9.48
N ALA A 196 -0.29 -13.17 -9.40
CA ALA A 196 -1.12 -14.25 -9.93
C ALA A 196 -1.70 -15.09 -8.80
N GLY A 197 -2.99 -15.45 -8.89
CA GLY A 197 -3.64 -16.29 -7.89
C GLY A 197 -5.15 -16.42 -8.06
N LEU A 198 -5.72 -17.42 -7.40
CA LEU A 198 -7.17 -17.71 -7.45
C LEU A 198 -8.01 -16.87 -6.49
N ASP A 199 -7.51 -16.58 -5.30
CA ASP A 199 -8.26 -15.78 -4.32
C ASP A 199 -7.81 -14.31 -4.27
N HIS A 200 -6.66 -14.00 -4.89
CA HIS A 200 -6.06 -12.67 -4.95
C HIS A 200 -5.21 -12.49 -6.21
N GLY A 201 -5.31 -11.31 -6.83
CA GLY A 201 -4.56 -10.97 -8.05
C GLY A 201 -5.22 -11.50 -9.32
N THR A 202 -4.44 -11.55 -10.41
CA THR A 202 -4.90 -12.04 -11.70
C THR A 202 -5.06 -13.55 -11.68
N ARG A 203 -6.24 -14.02 -12.11
CA ARG A 203 -6.56 -15.45 -12.15
C ARG A 203 -5.72 -16.15 -13.22
N VAL A 204 -4.76 -16.96 -12.79
CA VAL A 204 -3.89 -17.76 -13.67
C VAL A 204 -3.86 -19.19 -13.15
N LEU A 205 -4.49 -20.13 -13.87
CA LEU A 205 -4.54 -21.55 -13.53
C LEU A 205 -3.57 -22.38 -14.36
N THR A 206 -3.28 -21.98 -15.59
CA THR A 206 -2.42 -22.74 -16.51
C THR A 206 -1.34 -21.86 -17.15
N ALA A 207 -0.36 -22.49 -17.81
CA ALA A 207 0.58 -21.75 -18.66
C ALA A 207 -0.11 -21.03 -19.83
N GLY A 208 -1.25 -21.55 -20.30
CA GLY A 208 -2.08 -20.92 -21.32
C GLY A 208 -2.72 -19.61 -20.83
N ASP A 209 -3.24 -19.61 -19.61
CA ASP A 209 -3.79 -18.42 -18.94
C ASP A 209 -2.73 -17.33 -18.78
N LEU A 210 -1.53 -17.72 -18.34
CA LEU A 210 -0.40 -16.80 -18.27
C LEU A 210 -0.05 -16.25 -19.67
N GLY A 211 -0.22 -17.07 -20.71
CA GLY A 211 -0.11 -16.66 -22.11
C GLY A 211 -1.14 -15.62 -22.55
N VAL A 212 -2.37 -15.68 -22.03
CA VAL A 212 -3.40 -14.64 -22.26
C VAL A 212 -3.02 -13.35 -21.55
N VAL A 213 -2.69 -13.43 -20.25
CA VAL A 213 -2.31 -12.25 -19.46
C VAL A 213 -1.09 -11.54 -20.07
N LEU A 214 -0.09 -12.31 -20.52
CA LEU A 214 1.14 -11.77 -21.09
C LEU A 214 1.08 -11.62 -22.62
N GLU A 215 -0.10 -11.61 -23.25
CA GLU A 215 -0.24 -11.53 -24.73
C GLU A 215 0.59 -10.38 -25.33
N HIS A 216 0.53 -9.20 -24.68
CA HIS A 216 1.21 -7.99 -25.12
C HIS A 216 2.57 -7.75 -24.46
N PHE A 217 3.01 -8.64 -23.56
CA PHE A 217 4.28 -8.48 -22.86
C PHE A 217 5.45 -9.03 -23.71
N PRO A 218 6.49 -8.24 -23.99
CA PRO A 218 7.65 -8.66 -24.78
C PRO A 218 8.59 -9.53 -23.94
N LEU A 219 8.20 -10.79 -23.76
CA LEU A 219 8.94 -11.78 -22.99
C LEU A 219 10.38 -11.93 -23.52
N GLY A 220 11.36 -11.94 -22.61
CA GLY A 220 12.79 -11.98 -22.95
C GLY A 220 13.41 -10.62 -23.26
N GLN A 221 12.62 -9.54 -23.34
CA GLN A 221 13.13 -8.18 -23.57
C GLN A 221 12.95 -7.27 -22.35
N LEU A 222 11.87 -7.48 -21.59
CA LEU A 222 11.59 -6.72 -20.38
C LEU A 222 11.49 -7.63 -19.15
N PRO A 223 11.86 -7.12 -17.97
CA PRO A 223 11.78 -7.88 -16.73
C PRO A 223 10.34 -8.11 -16.26
N LEU A 224 10.07 -9.34 -15.84
CA LEU A 224 8.80 -9.77 -15.25
C LEU A 224 9.02 -10.32 -13.84
N GLN A 225 8.38 -9.71 -12.85
CA GLN A 225 8.33 -10.27 -11.50
C GLN A 225 6.99 -10.98 -11.29
N LEU A 226 7.06 -12.28 -10.98
CA LEU A 226 5.91 -13.10 -10.60
C LEU A 226 5.75 -13.14 -9.08
N GLU A 227 4.51 -13.09 -8.63
CA GLU A 227 4.12 -13.30 -7.24
C GLU A 227 2.91 -14.25 -7.20
N ALA A 228 3.11 -15.50 -6.75
CA ALA A 228 2.12 -16.59 -6.86
C ALA A 228 1.68 -17.18 -5.50
N ARG A 229 1.60 -16.36 -4.44
CA ARG A 229 1.06 -16.70 -3.09
C ARG A 229 1.52 -18.04 -2.47
N GLY A 230 2.69 -18.54 -2.83
CA GLY A 230 3.27 -19.80 -2.34
C GLY A 230 3.48 -20.85 -3.42
N ASP A 231 2.84 -20.73 -4.59
CA ASP A 231 2.97 -21.65 -5.72
C ASP A 231 4.07 -21.22 -6.70
N SER A 232 5.15 -20.62 -6.19
CA SER A 232 6.23 -20.04 -6.99
C SER A 232 6.92 -21.08 -7.88
N LEU A 233 6.96 -22.36 -7.48
CA LEU A 233 7.47 -23.45 -8.33
C LEU A 233 6.58 -23.69 -9.55
N SER A 234 5.27 -23.82 -9.34
CA SER A 234 4.30 -23.98 -10.43
C SER A 234 4.27 -22.76 -11.35
N ALA A 235 4.34 -21.55 -10.79
CA ALA A 235 4.40 -20.30 -11.55
C ALA A 235 5.69 -20.17 -12.37
N ALA A 236 6.84 -20.56 -11.80
CA ALA A 236 8.11 -20.60 -12.53
C ALA A 236 8.04 -21.59 -13.70
N ALA A 237 7.52 -22.79 -13.47
CA ALA A 237 7.29 -23.78 -14.51
C ALA A 237 6.34 -23.25 -15.61
N ALA A 238 5.28 -22.53 -15.25
CA ALA A 238 4.35 -21.93 -16.20
C ALA A 238 5.01 -20.88 -17.09
N LEU A 239 5.87 -20.02 -16.52
CA LEU A 239 6.61 -19.03 -17.31
C LEU A 239 7.61 -19.69 -18.26
N LEU A 240 8.33 -20.71 -17.81
CA LEU A 240 9.26 -21.48 -18.64
C LEU A 240 8.54 -22.22 -19.77
N ALA A 241 7.40 -22.85 -19.47
CA ALA A 241 6.56 -23.50 -20.48
C ALA A 241 6.03 -22.50 -21.51
N LEU A 242 5.60 -21.31 -21.06
CA LEU A 242 5.18 -20.23 -21.95
C LEU A 242 6.32 -19.71 -22.83
N ALA A 243 7.51 -19.52 -22.28
CA ALA A 243 8.69 -19.10 -23.03
C ALA A 243 9.01 -20.10 -24.15
N LYS A 244 9.05 -21.40 -23.81
CA LYS A 244 9.22 -22.49 -24.78
C LYS A 244 8.13 -22.48 -25.85
N HIS A 245 6.86 -22.33 -25.48
CA HIS A 245 5.74 -22.27 -26.42
C HIS A 245 5.84 -21.08 -27.39
N ARG A 246 6.32 -19.92 -26.90
CA ARG A 246 6.54 -18.71 -27.71
C ARG A 246 7.88 -18.71 -28.47
N GLY A 247 8.71 -19.73 -28.32
CA GLY A 247 10.04 -19.79 -28.93
C GLY A 247 11.03 -18.75 -28.37
N VAL A 248 10.81 -18.30 -27.13
CA VAL A 248 11.71 -17.39 -26.40
C VAL A 248 12.73 -18.23 -25.63
N ASP A 249 14.01 -17.91 -25.76
CA ASP A 249 15.05 -18.56 -24.96
C ASP A 249 14.84 -18.22 -23.49
N ALA A 250 14.79 -19.24 -22.63
CA ALA A 250 14.66 -19.06 -21.20
C ALA A 250 15.87 -18.31 -20.60
N GLY A 251 17.03 -18.34 -21.26
CA GLY A 251 18.21 -17.57 -20.91
C GLY A 251 18.04 -16.05 -21.04
N ASP A 252 17.13 -15.60 -21.89
CA ASP A 252 16.83 -14.16 -22.10
C ASP A 252 15.84 -13.62 -21.06
N LEU A 253 15.25 -14.48 -20.22
CA LEU A 253 14.30 -14.05 -19.20
C LEU A 253 15.00 -13.27 -18.09
N THR A 254 14.42 -12.12 -17.73
CA THR A 254 14.86 -11.29 -16.61
C THR A 254 13.68 -10.98 -15.68
N GLY A 255 13.97 -10.69 -14.40
CA GLY A 255 12.95 -10.42 -13.39
C GLY A 255 13.06 -11.37 -12.20
N GLY A 256 11.96 -12.02 -11.80
CA GLY A 256 11.98 -12.98 -10.70
C GLY A 256 10.76 -13.91 -10.58
N PHE A 257 10.98 -15.08 -9.98
CA PHE A 257 9.95 -16.10 -9.75
C PHE A 257 9.20 -15.94 -8.42
N GLY A 258 9.76 -15.17 -7.48
CA GLY A 258 9.06 -14.77 -6.26
C GLY A 258 8.91 -15.88 -5.22
N ALA A 259 9.90 -16.76 -5.06
CA ALA A 259 9.88 -17.75 -3.98
C ALA A 259 10.18 -17.06 -2.63
N ASP A 260 9.16 -16.96 -1.78
CA ASP A 260 9.23 -16.34 -0.44
C ASP A 260 8.33 -17.09 0.56
N PRO A 261 8.70 -18.29 1.03
CA PRO A 261 7.84 -19.07 1.92
C PRO A 261 7.61 -18.41 3.29
N LEU A 262 8.58 -17.62 3.79
CA LEU A 262 8.41 -16.89 5.04
C LEU A 262 7.48 -15.69 4.87
N GLY A 263 7.60 -14.94 3.76
CA GLY A 263 6.66 -13.88 3.41
C GLY A 263 5.23 -14.38 3.20
N VAL A 264 5.06 -15.58 2.62
CA VAL A 264 3.74 -16.25 2.53
C VAL A 264 3.19 -16.55 3.92
N LEU A 265 3.99 -17.14 4.82
CA LEU A 265 3.58 -17.43 6.18
C LEU A 265 3.15 -16.15 6.94
N VAL A 266 3.87 -15.05 6.75
CA VAL A 266 3.56 -13.73 7.34
C VAL A 266 2.24 -13.17 6.81
N ARG A 267 2.05 -13.24 5.49
CA ARG A 267 0.90 -12.64 4.82
C ARG A 267 -0.39 -13.40 5.06
N GLU A 268 -0.32 -14.73 5.01
CA GLU A 268 -1.47 -15.62 5.04
C GLU A 268 -1.72 -16.23 6.42
N GLY A 269 -0.73 -16.20 7.31
CA GLY A 269 -0.79 -16.93 8.60
C GLY A 269 -0.75 -18.44 8.44
N THR A 270 -0.62 -18.95 7.22
CA THR A 270 -0.52 -20.37 6.93
C THR A 270 0.46 -20.65 5.80
N LEU A 271 1.16 -21.77 5.91
CA LEU A 271 2.04 -22.30 4.87
C LEU A 271 1.67 -23.76 4.62
N ALA A 272 1.01 -24.01 3.49
CA ALA A 272 0.55 -25.33 3.10
C ALA A 272 1.75 -26.31 2.98
N GLY A 273 1.61 -27.52 3.53
CA GLY A 273 2.67 -28.53 3.54
C GLY A 273 3.87 -28.23 4.46
N GLY A 274 3.85 -27.09 5.17
CA GLY A 274 4.84 -26.71 6.17
C GLY A 274 6.20 -26.28 5.59
N LEU A 275 7.11 -25.86 6.48
CA LEU A 275 8.42 -25.32 6.09
C LEU A 275 9.28 -26.31 5.31
N THR A 276 9.24 -27.59 5.66
CA THR A 276 10.03 -28.63 4.96
C THR A 276 9.69 -28.66 3.47
N THR A 277 8.40 -28.77 3.12
CA THR A 277 7.98 -28.79 1.72
C THR A 277 8.29 -27.48 1.02
N ALA A 278 8.07 -26.35 1.71
CA ALA A 278 8.38 -25.05 1.16
C ALA A 278 9.87 -24.88 0.83
N TRP A 279 10.76 -25.43 1.65
CA TRP A 279 12.20 -25.46 1.37
C TRP A 279 12.58 -26.40 0.22
N GLU A 280 11.84 -27.50 0.03
CA GLU A 280 12.00 -28.38 -1.14
C GLU A 280 11.58 -27.64 -2.43
N GLU A 281 10.48 -26.87 -2.38
CA GLU A 281 10.00 -26.04 -3.49
C GLU A 281 10.98 -24.89 -3.81
N VAL A 282 11.56 -24.25 -2.79
CA VAL A 282 12.60 -23.22 -2.97
C VAL A 282 13.83 -23.80 -3.69
N ASP A 283 14.34 -24.96 -3.26
CA ASP A 283 15.47 -25.61 -3.92
C ASP A 283 15.17 -25.92 -5.39
N ALA A 284 13.94 -26.36 -5.68
CA ALA A 284 13.47 -26.61 -7.02
C ALA A 284 13.44 -25.35 -7.89
N VAL A 285 12.90 -24.23 -7.39
CA VAL A 285 12.91 -22.95 -8.11
C VAL A 285 14.34 -22.48 -8.39
N VAL A 286 15.23 -22.59 -7.41
CA VAL A 286 16.64 -22.18 -7.55
C VAL A 286 17.35 -23.04 -8.60
N ARG A 287 17.15 -24.36 -8.60
CA ARG A 287 17.71 -25.26 -9.61
C ARG A 287 17.19 -24.92 -11.00
N LEU A 288 15.87 -24.77 -11.18
CA LEU A 288 15.28 -24.35 -12.46
C LEU A 288 15.84 -23.02 -12.95
N THR A 289 16.02 -22.06 -12.04
CA THR A 289 16.59 -20.75 -12.35
C THR A 289 18.01 -20.90 -12.88
N ARG A 290 18.88 -21.62 -12.18
CA ARG A 290 20.30 -21.79 -12.57
C ARG A 290 20.46 -22.55 -13.88
N GLU A 291 19.67 -23.60 -14.08
CA GLU A 291 19.81 -24.48 -15.23
C GLU A 291 19.15 -23.93 -16.50
N ARG A 292 18.10 -23.12 -16.37
CA ARG A 292 17.25 -22.73 -17.52
C ARG A 292 17.10 -21.23 -17.71
N ALA A 293 17.08 -20.44 -16.63
CA ALA A 293 16.80 -19.01 -16.70
C ALA A 293 17.73 -18.19 -15.78
N PRO A 294 19.05 -18.18 -16.04
CA PRO A 294 20.03 -17.56 -15.15
C PRO A 294 19.89 -16.04 -15.00
N GLY A 295 19.13 -15.36 -15.88
CA GLY A 295 18.78 -13.95 -15.76
C GLY A 295 17.66 -13.66 -14.75
N MET A 296 16.93 -14.68 -14.29
CA MET A 296 15.85 -14.57 -13.31
C MET A 296 16.37 -14.64 -11.88
N LYS A 297 15.68 -13.96 -10.96
CA LYS A 297 15.89 -14.10 -9.52
C LYS A 297 14.91 -15.13 -8.95
N ALA A 298 15.45 -16.18 -8.32
CA ALA A 298 14.64 -17.25 -7.73
C ALA A 298 13.89 -16.76 -6.47
N LEU A 299 14.62 -16.07 -5.59
CA LEU A 299 14.21 -15.76 -4.22
C LEU A 299 13.71 -14.32 -4.10
N LEU A 300 12.69 -14.15 -3.26
CA LEU A 300 12.13 -12.85 -2.91
C LEU A 300 12.14 -12.72 -1.38
N VAL A 301 12.56 -11.57 -0.89
CA VAL A 301 12.38 -11.13 0.49
C VAL A 301 11.36 -9.99 0.46
N ASP A 302 10.12 -10.24 0.85
CA ASP A 302 9.04 -9.25 0.83
C ASP A 302 8.67 -8.76 2.25
N THR A 303 8.90 -7.48 2.53
CA THR A 303 8.55 -6.84 3.80
C THR A 303 7.34 -5.94 3.74
N ARG A 304 6.65 -5.83 2.59
CA ARG A 304 5.49 -4.94 2.42
C ARG A 304 4.40 -5.18 3.46
N ARG A 305 4.24 -6.44 3.90
CA ARG A 305 3.27 -6.80 4.93
C ARG A 305 3.63 -6.26 6.32
N TYR A 306 4.92 -6.19 6.67
CA TYR A 306 5.37 -5.59 7.93
C TYR A 306 5.12 -4.08 7.95
N GLN A 307 5.52 -3.37 6.89
CA GLN A 307 5.26 -1.93 6.73
C GLN A 307 3.76 -1.63 6.81
N ALA A 308 2.94 -2.35 6.03
CA ALA A 308 1.51 -2.15 6.00
C ALA A 308 0.81 -2.49 7.33
N ALA A 309 1.45 -3.30 8.19
CA ALA A 309 0.97 -3.61 9.53
C ALA A 309 1.43 -2.59 10.58
N GLY A 310 2.24 -1.59 10.22
CA GLY A 310 2.76 -0.60 11.15
C GLY A 310 3.97 -1.07 11.94
N ALA A 311 4.79 -1.97 11.37
CA ALA A 311 6.09 -2.27 11.94
C ALA A 311 6.98 -1.02 12.01
N SER A 312 7.89 -1.01 12.98
CA SER A 312 8.97 -0.03 13.06
C SER A 312 9.90 -0.17 11.85
N VAL A 313 10.55 0.93 11.45
CA VAL A 313 11.46 0.92 10.30
C VAL A 313 12.73 0.10 10.60
N SER A 314 13.25 0.14 11.83
CA SER A 314 14.42 -0.64 12.23
C SER A 314 14.09 -2.14 12.30
N ALA A 315 12.92 -2.49 12.83
CA ALA A 315 12.44 -3.88 12.87
C ALA A 315 12.22 -4.46 11.47
N GLU A 316 11.62 -3.67 10.55
CA GLU A 316 11.44 -4.09 9.15
C GLU A 316 12.78 -4.40 8.48
N VAL A 317 13.80 -3.54 8.67
CA VAL A 317 15.16 -3.77 8.15
C VAL A 317 15.76 -5.05 8.74
N ALA A 318 15.66 -5.24 10.05
CA ALA A 318 16.16 -6.43 10.73
C ALA A 318 15.52 -7.71 10.18
N TRP A 319 14.19 -7.72 10.04
CA TRP A 319 13.44 -8.89 9.56
C TRP A 319 13.67 -9.16 8.07
N ALA A 320 13.88 -8.13 7.24
CA ALA A 320 14.31 -8.30 5.85
C ALA A 320 15.64 -9.06 5.80
N VAL A 321 16.63 -8.59 6.56
CA VAL A 321 17.97 -9.18 6.56
C VAL A 321 17.97 -10.57 7.20
N ALA A 322 17.23 -10.79 8.28
CA ALA A 322 17.06 -12.11 8.91
C ALA A 322 16.41 -13.13 7.96
N THR A 323 15.42 -12.69 7.17
CA THR A 323 14.82 -13.52 6.11
C THR A 323 15.86 -13.87 5.03
N GLY A 324 16.64 -12.88 4.59
CA GLY A 324 17.76 -13.11 3.65
C GLY A 324 18.79 -14.11 4.19
N LEU A 325 19.18 -14.01 5.47
CA LEU A 325 20.06 -14.96 6.15
C LEU A 325 19.47 -16.37 6.23
N ALA A 326 18.18 -16.52 6.50
CA ALA A 326 17.51 -17.82 6.47
C ALA A 326 17.62 -18.45 5.07
N TYR A 327 17.46 -17.65 4.02
CA TYR A 327 17.61 -18.12 2.64
C TYR A 327 19.07 -18.41 2.27
N LEU A 328 20.03 -17.59 2.69
CA LEU A 328 21.46 -17.88 2.49
C LEU A 328 21.86 -19.19 3.15
N ARG A 329 21.43 -19.45 4.40
CA ARG A 329 21.66 -20.73 5.07
C ARG A 329 21.08 -21.91 4.30
N ARG A 330 19.89 -21.73 3.71
CA ARG A 330 19.26 -22.77 2.88
C ARG A 330 20.04 -23.03 1.59
N MET A 331 20.53 -21.97 0.94
CA MET A 331 21.32 -22.08 -0.30
C MET A 331 22.70 -22.69 -0.06
N ASP A 332 23.35 -22.34 1.04
CA ASP A 332 24.62 -22.95 1.47
C ASP A 332 24.45 -24.45 1.73
N ALA A 333 23.39 -24.85 2.43
CA ALA A 333 23.04 -26.26 2.63
C ALA A 333 22.73 -27.00 1.31
N ALA A 334 22.32 -26.29 0.26
CA ALA A 334 22.13 -26.81 -1.09
C ALA A 334 23.39 -26.75 -1.97
N GLY A 335 24.53 -26.29 -1.41
CA GLY A 335 25.84 -26.26 -2.07
C GLY A 335 26.07 -25.07 -3.01
N LEU A 336 25.31 -23.98 -2.88
CA LEU A 336 25.55 -22.75 -3.66
C LEU A 336 26.64 -21.91 -3.00
N SER A 337 27.46 -21.26 -3.83
CA SER A 337 28.40 -20.25 -3.32
C SER A 337 27.63 -19.04 -2.79
N LEU A 338 28.23 -18.31 -1.83
CA LEU A 338 27.63 -17.09 -1.29
C LEU A 338 27.30 -16.07 -2.39
N ALA A 339 28.19 -15.89 -3.37
CA ALA A 339 28.00 -14.97 -4.48
C ALA A 339 26.82 -15.39 -5.39
N ASP A 340 26.67 -16.69 -5.67
CA ASP A 340 25.53 -17.17 -6.45
C ASP A 340 24.22 -17.01 -5.65
N ALA A 341 24.25 -17.33 -4.36
CA ALA A 341 23.08 -17.23 -3.50
C ALA A 341 22.56 -15.79 -3.42
N THR A 342 23.42 -14.79 -3.19
CA THR A 342 22.98 -13.38 -3.13
C THR A 342 22.44 -12.88 -4.47
N ARG A 343 23.01 -13.30 -5.60
CA ARG A 343 22.53 -12.93 -6.94
C ARG A 343 21.10 -13.39 -7.23
N THR A 344 20.67 -14.52 -6.66
CA THR A 344 19.31 -15.05 -6.83
C THR A 344 18.24 -14.31 -6.06
N MET A 345 18.60 -13.35 -5.19
CA MET A 345 17.66 -12.66 -4.29
C MET A 345 17.24 -11.28 -4.82
N ARG A 346 15.98 -10.94 -4.56
CA ARG A 346 15.42 -9.57 -4.64
C ARG A 346 14.81 -9.21 -3.29
N PHE A 347 15.03 -7.97 -2.85
CA PHE A 347 14.35 -7.39 -1.70
C PHE A 347 13.21 -6.51 -2.19
N THR A 348 12.02 -6.67 -1.62
CA THR A 348 10.86 -5.83 -1.90
C THR A 348 10.34 -5.24 -0.61
N VAL A 349 10.26 -3.91 -0.58
CA VAL A 349 9.97 -3.15 0.64
C VAL A 349 8.82 -2.19 0.42
N GLY A 350 7.99 -2.02 1.45
CA GLY A 350 6.94 -1.01 1.43
C GLY A 350 7.54 0.38 1.72
N VAL A 351 6.98 1.44 1.14
CA VAL A 351 7.41 2.83 1.39
C VAL A 351 6.18 3.67 1.71
N SER A 352 6.17 4.33 2.87
CA SER A 352 5.11 5.25 3.30
C SER A 352 5.44 6.71 3.02
N SER A 353 4.49 7.62 3.27
CA SER A 353 4.66 9.06 3.06
C SER A 353 5.61 9.76 4.06
N HIS A 354 6.22 9.02 4.99
CA HIS A 354 7.19 9.53 5.96
C HIS A 354 8.58 9.67 5.35
N VAL A 355 8.75 10.65 4.46
CA VAL A 355 9.90 10.78 3.55
C VAL A 355 11.26 10.57 4.23
N TYR A 356 11.50 11.22 5.39
CA TYR A 356 12.79 11.14 6.08
C TYR A 356 13.13 9.72 6.56
N SER A 357 12.21 9.08 7.27
CA SER A 357 12.44 7.73 7.80
C SER A 357 12.54 6.70 6.69
N GLN A 358 11.76 6.86 5.61
CA GLN A 358 11.78 5.92 4.50
C GLN A 358 13.08 6.01 3.68
N ILE A 359 13.60 7.21 3.39
CA ILE A 359 14.91 7.37 2.75
C ILE A 359 16.00 6.69 3.60
N ALA A 360 16.03 6.99 4.89
CA ALA A 360 17.01 6.43 5.81
C ALA A 360 16.87 4.90 5.94
N LYS A 361 15.63 4.36 5.94
CA LYS A 361 15.35 2.92 5.97
C LYS A 361 15.95 2.18 4.78
N LEU A 362 15.77 2.67 3.56
CA LEU A 362 16.29 2.00 2.36
C LEU A 362 17.82 1.99 2.34
N ARG A 363 18.45 3.10 2.73
CA ARG A 363 19.91 3.20 2.89
C ARG A 363 20.42 2.26 4.00
N ALA A 364 19.73 2.22 5.14
CA ALA A 364 20.08 1.37 6.28
C ALA A 364 19.97 -0.12 5.90
N LEU A 365 18.95 -0.50 5.13
CA LEU A 365 18.78 -1.87 4.64
C LEU A 365 19.97 -2.34 3.80
N ARG A 366 20.41 -1.53 2.82
CA ARG A 366 21.59 -1.82 2.01
C ARG A 366 22.84 -1.96 2.88
N TRP A 367 22.98 -1.10 3.88
CA TRP A 367 24.14 -1.12 4.77
C TRP A 367 24.18 -2.36 5.67
N VAL A 368 23.07 -2.68 6.34
CA VAL A 368 22.97 -3.86 7.22
C VAL A 368 23.19 -5.14 6.42
N TRP A 369 22.58 -5.25 5.23
CA TRP A 369 22.80 -6.39 4.33
C TRP A 369 24.26 -6.54 3.92
N ALA A 370 24.90 -5.47 3.45
CA ALA A 370 26.31 -5.50 3.06
C ALA A 370 27.22 -5.92 4.23
N LYS A 371 26.96 -5.42 5.44
CA LYS A 371 27.70 -5.84 6.65
C LYS A 371 27.54 -7.33 6.95
N VAL A 372 26.33 -7.87 6.82
CA VAL A 372 26.08 -9.30 6.99
C VAL A 372 26.84 -10.11 5.93
N VAL A 373 26.70 -9.77 4.65
CA VAL A 373 27.37 -10.51 3.56
C VAL A 373 28.88 -10.44 3.69
N ALA A 374 29.45 -9.28 4.04
CA ALA A 374 30.87 -9.13 4.31
C ALA A 374 31.33 -10.03 5.47
N ALA A 375 30.56 -10.11 6.56
CA ALA A 375 30.86 -10.97 7.70
C ALA A 375 30.81 -12.47 7.35
N LEU A 376 30.04 -12.86 6.32
CA LEU A 376 30.01 -14.21 5.76
C LEU A 376 31.15 -14.47 4.75
N GLY A 377 32.04 -13.49 4.52
CA GLY A 377 33.17 -13.61 3.59
C GLY A 377 32.84 -13.21 2.15
N GLY A 378 31.71 -12.56 1.89
CA GLY A 378 31.31 -12.08 0.57
C GLY A 378 32.07 -10.83 0.14
N ASP A 379 32.45 -10.79 -1.13
CA ASP A 379 33.11 -9.64 -1.75
C ASP A 379 32.13 -8.48 -2.03
N ALA A 380 32.64 -7.38 -2.61
CA ALA A 380 31.84 -6.21 -2.92
C ALA A 380 30.69 -6.50 -3.90
N GLU A 381 30.84 -7.48 -4.78
CA GLU A 381 29.80 -7.87 -5.74
C GLU A 381 28.68 -8.65 -5.03
N ALA A 382 29.04 -9.61 -4.17
CA ALA A 382 28.08 -10.36 -3.37
C ALA A 382 27.28 -9.47 -2.40
N GLN A 383 27.88 -8.36 -1.94
CA GLN A 383 27.24 -7.38 -1.06
C GLN A 383 26.16 -6.53 -1.75
N ARG A 384 26.11 -6.51 -3.10
CA ARG A 384 25.09 -5.74 -3.82
C ARG A 384 23.69 -6.27 -3.50
N MET A 385 22.74 -5.34 -3.46
CA MET A 385 21.32 -5.62 -3.22
C MET A 385 20.50 -5.15 -4.41
N THR A 386 19.60 -6.01 -4.90
CA THR A 386 18.52 -5.60 -5.80
C THR A 386 17.27 -5.29 -4.99
N LEU A 387 16.86 -4.03 -4.98
CA LEU A 387 15.79 -3.47 -4.17
C LEU A 387 14.64 -2.96 -5.05
N HIS A 388 13.45 -3.48 -4.79
CA HIS A 388 12.21 -2.98 -5.34
C HIS A 388 11.42 -2.27 -4.25
N ALA A 389 10.99 -1.03 -4.49
CA ALA A 389 10.17 -0.27 -3.56
C ALA A 389 8.71 -0.23 -4.05
N VAL A 390 7.77 -0.42 -3.13
CA VAL A 390 6.33 -0.35 -3.41
C VAL A 390 5.69 0.64 -2.45
N SER A 391 4.97 1.62 -2.98
CA SER A 391 4.21 2.53 -2.11
C SER A 391 3.22 1.79 -1.22
N ASP A 392 3.06 2.21 0.02
CA ASP A 392 2.28 1.49 1.02
C ASP A 392 0.77 1.59 0.77
N ARG A 393 0.12 0.45 0.59
CA ARG A 393 -1.35 0.38 0.43
C ARG A 393 -2.09 0.79 1.70
N ALA A 394 -1.47 0.67 2.88
CA ALA A 394 -2.10 1.09 4.14
C ALA A 394 -2.25 2.62 4.24
N SER A 395 -1.52 3.40 3.43
CA SER A 395 -1.61 4.86 3.44
C SER A 395 -2.76 5.41 2.57
N ARG A 396 -3.39 4.56 1.74
CA ARG A 396 -4.49 4.96 0.87
C ARG A 396 -5.79 5.10 1.67
N SER A 397 -6.32 6.32 1.75
CA SER A 397 -7.67 6.56 2.29
C SER A 397 -8.74 6.27 1.24
N ARG A 398 -9.90 5.79 1.70
CA ARG A 398 -11.13 5.68 0.89
C ARG A 398 -11.82 7.03 0.76
N ARG A 399 -11.78 7.84 1.83
CA ARG A 399 -12.31 9.20 1.83
C ARG A 399 -11.25 10.15 1.27
N ASP A 400 -11.68 11.11 0.46
CA ASP A 400 -10.80 12.03 -0.27
C ASP A 400 -9.62 11.31 -0.95
N PRO A 401 -9.90 10.37 -1.88
CA PRO A 401 -8.88 9.53 -2.48
C PRO A 401 -7.89 10.35 -3.33
N TRP A 402 -8.24 11.57 -3.76
CA TRP A 402 -7.36 12.44 -4.52
C TRP A 402 -6.11 12.86 -3.72
N VAL A 403 -6.22 13.00 -2.40
CA VAL A 403 -5.05 13.24 -1.53
C VAL A 403 -4.05 12.09 -1.60
N ASN A 404 -4.48 10.87 -1.95
CA ASN A 404 -3.55 9.76 -2.15
C ASN A 404 -2.58 9.98 -3.32
N MET A 405 -2.88 10.85 -4.28
CA MET A 405 -1.91 11.26 -5.30
C MET A 405 -0.68 11.92 -4.67
N LEU A 406 -0.90 12.80 -3.68
CA LEU A 406 0.19 13.47 -2.94
C LEU A 406 0.99 12.47 -2.11
N ARG A 407 0.30 11.50 -1.47
CA ARG A 407 0.95 10.40 -0.74
C ARG A 407 1.84 9.57 -1.67
N GLY A 408 1.31 9.17 -2.83
CA GLY A 408 2.05 8.45 -3.86
C GLY A 408 3.29 9.19 -4.36
N THR A 409 3.19 10.52 -4.54
CA THR A 409 4.34 11.36 -4.91
C THR A 409 5.41 11.37 -3.82
N ALA A 410 5.04 11.57 -2.55
CA ALA A 410 5.99 11.55 -1.44
C ALA A 410 6.66 10.18 -1.25
N GLU A 411 5.89 9.11 -1.41
CA GLU A 411 6.37 7.72 -1.36
C GLU A 411 7.36 7.42 -2.50
N THR A 412 7.04 7.86 -3.72
CA THR A 412 7.91 7.71 -4.89
C THR A 412 9.21 8.50 -4.70
N PHE A 413 9.12 9.74 -4.22
CA PHE A 413 10.29 10.56 -3.92
C PHE A 413 11.21 9.88 -2.89
N ALA A 414 10.63 9.37 -1.79
CA ALA A 414 11.39 8.66 -0.76
C ALA A 414 12.03 7.37 -1.29
N ALA A 415 11.32 6.61 -2.12
CA ALA A 415 11.83 5.40 -2.75
C ALA A 415 12.99 5.69 -3.73
N ALA A 416 12.87 6.75 -4.54
CA ALA A 416 13.90 7.17 -5.48
C ALA A 416 15.15 7.70 -4.77
N VAL A 417 15.00 8.62 -3.81
CA VAL A 417 16.14 9.19 -3.05
C VAL A 417 16.79 8.16 -2.14
N GLY A 418 16.01 7.26 -1.54
CA GLY A 418 16.52 6.10 -0.81
C GLY A 418 17.15 5.04 -1.72
N GLY A 419 17.04 5.22 -3.03
CA GLY A 419 17.83 4.50 -4.01
C GLY A 419 17.29 3.12 -4.35
N ALA A 420 15.99 3.00 -4.59
CA ALA A 420 15.38 1.78 -5.12
C ALA A 420 15.79 1.54 -6.58
N ASP A 421 16.07 0.29 -6.96
CA ASP A 421 16.42 -0.07 -8.34
C ASP A 421 15.18 -0.10 -9.25
N SER A 422 14.00 -0.30 -8.66
CA SER A 422 12.70 -0.28 -9.35
C SER A 422 11.59 0.13 -8.40
N ILE A 423 10.55 0.77 -8.92
CA ILE A 423 9.45 1.32 -8.11
C ILE A 423 8.08 0.92 -8.68
N SER A 424 7.19 0.48 -7.78
CA SER A 424 5.75 0.36 -8.03
C SER A 424 4.98 1.41 -7.23
N VAL A 425 4.15 2.19 -7.91
CA VAL A 425 3.23 3.14 -7.25
C VAL A 425 1.82 2.57 -7.29
N VAL A 426 1.24 2.42 -6.12
CA VAL A 426 -0.15 2.02 -5.89
C VAL A 426 -1.03 3.20 -6.28
N PRO A 427 -2.02 3.00 -7.18
CA PRO A 427 -2.94 4.04 -7.61
C PRO A 427 -3.67 4.74 -6.45
N PHE A 428 -4.12 5.97 -6.69
CA PHE A 428 -4.73 6.80 -5.67
C PHE A 428 -6.10 6.26 -5.19
N ASP A 429 -6.76 5.46 -6.01
CA ASP A 429 -8.10 4.88 -5.79
C ASP A 429 -8.07 3.41 -5.33
N ASP A 430 -6.89 2.84 -5.08
CA ASP A 430 -6.70 1.41 -4.72
C ASP A 430 -7.52 0.97 -3.50
N ALA A 431 -7.77 1.89 -2.56
CA ALA A 431 -8.57 1.62 -1.37
C ALA A 431 -10.07 1.44 -1.66
N LEU A 432 -10.54 1.87 -2.84
CA LEU A 432 -11.95 1.85 -3.24
C LEU A 432 -12.33 0.60 -4.03
N GLY A 433 -11.36 -0.10 -4.63
CA GLY A 433 -11.60 -1.24 -5.50
C GLY A 433 -10.57 -1.29 -6.62
N GLU A 434 -10.99 -1.81 -7.78
CA GLU A 434 -10.16 -1.85 -8.97
C GLU A 434 -9.92 -0.45 -9.51
N SER A 435 -8.63 -0.10 -9.64
CA SER A 435 -8.22 1.16 -10.22
C SER A 435 -8.64 1.27 -11.69
N ASP A 436 -8.96 2.49 -12.13
CA ASP A 436 -9.23 2.76 -13.54
C ASP A 436 -7.93 3.11 -14.31
N GLU A 437 -8.06 3.39 -15.61
CA GLU A 437 -6.93 3.79 -16.44
C GLU A 437 -6.30 5.12 -16.00
N LEU A 438 -7.12 6.08 -15.55
CA LEU A 438 -6.64 7.38 -15.10
C LEU A 438 -5.75 7.22 -13.87
N ALA A 439 -6.18 6.47 -12.87
CA ALA A 439 -5.45 6.26 -11.64
C ALA A 439 -4.14 5.51 -11.85
N ARG A 440 -4.15 4.47 -12.70
CA ARG A 440 -2.93 3.78 -13.13
C ARG A 440 -1.97 4.69 -13.88
N ARG A 441 -2.49 5.49 -14.82
CA ARG A 441 -1.70 6.47 -15.58
C ARG A 441 -1.07 7.51 -14.65
N VAL A 442 -1.80 8.01 -13.67
CA VAL A 442 -1.28 8.96 -12.67
C VAL A 442 -0.15 8.31 -11.89
N ALA A 443 -0.35 7.09 -11.38
CA ALA A 443 0.67 6.38 -10.62
C ALA A 443 1.98 6.17 -11.42
N ARG A 444 1.87 5.84 -12.71
CA ARG A 444 3.03 5.74 -13.61
C ARG A 444 3.67 7.11 -13.90
N ASN A 445 2.86 8.11 -14.25
CA ASN A 445 3.36 9.43 -14.66
C ASN A 445 3.99 10.21 -13.50
N THR A 446 3.55 10.01 -12.25
CA THR A 446 4.24 10.55 -11.08
C THR A 446 5.73 10.17 -11.08
N GLN A 447 6.06 8.94 -11.49
CA GLN A 447 7.44 8.50 -11.58
C GLN A 447 8.20 9.19 -12.71
N HIS A 448 7.60 9.30 -13.91
CA HIS A 448 8.22 10.02 -15.03
C HIS A 448 8.49 11.50 -14.71
N VAL A 449 7.53 12.20 -14.08
CA VAL A 449 7.72 13.61 -13.69
C VAL A 449 8.86 13.76 -12.68
N LEU A 450 8.94 12.88 -11.68
CA LEU A 450 10.02 12.93 -10.69
C LEU A 450 11.39 12.59 -11.33
N ARG A 451 11.42 11.63 -12.26
CA ARG A 451 12.65 11.18 -12.91
C ARG A 451 13.16 12.19 -13.93
N ASP A 452 12.30 12.58 -14.86
CA ASP A 452 12.69 13.20 -16.14
C ASP A 452 12.49 14.73 -16.12
N GLU A 453 11.57 15.25 -15.29
CA GLU A 453 11.30 16.70 -15.17
C GLU A 453 11.89 17.30 -13.90
N SER A 454 11.94 16.53 -12.81
CA SER A 454 12.53 16.98 -11.53
C SER A 454 14.00 16.58 -11.37
N TYR A 455 14.56 15.88 -12.37
CA TYR A 455 15.97 15.47 -12.42
C TYR A 455 16.44 14.61 -11.23
N LEU A 456 15.52 13.88 -10.59
CA LEU A 456 15.83 13.08 -9.40
C LEU A 456 16.76 11.89 -9.71
N ALA A 457 16.90 11.53 -10.99
CA ALA A 457 17.78 10.47 -11.48
C ALA A 457 19.12 10.96 -12.04
N GLU A 458 19.47 12.24 -11.88
CA GLU A 458 20.74 12.77 -12.41
C GLU A 458 21.93 12.53 -11.47
N VAL A 459 21.70 12.36 -10.16
CA VAL A 459 22.72 12.24 -9.11
C VAL A 459 22.59 10.91 -8.37
N ASP A 460 23.72 10.21 -8.17
CA ASP A 460 23.78 9.01 -7.33
C ASP A 460 23.65 9.36 -5.84
N ASP A 461 22.84 8.60 -5.10
CA ASP A 461 22.54 8.80 -3.67
C ASP A 461 22.43 10.29 -3.25
N PRO A 462 21.40 11.04 -3.70
CA PRO A 462 21.31 12.47 -3.44
C PRO A 462 21.18 12.83 -1.95
N ALA A 463 20.92 11.85 -1.07
CA ALA A 463 20.93 12.00 0.37
C ALA A 463 22.35 11.95 0.99
N ALA A 464 23.36 11.47 0.25
CA ALA A 464 24.72 11.32 0.72
C ALA A 464 25.32 12.65 1.20
N GLY A 465 25.98 12.64 2.35
CA GLY A 465 26.61 13.83 2.93
C GLY A 465 25.67 14.77 3.68
N SER A 466 24.34 14.58 3.59
CA SER A 466 23.40 15.25 4.50
C SER A 466 23.59 14.73 5.93
N TYR A 467 24.00 15.60 6.85
CA TYR A 467 24.20 15.22 8.25
C TYR A 467 22.95 14.56 8.86
N ALA A 468 21.76 15.04 8.49
CA ALA A 468 20.49 14.45 8.92
C ALA A 468 20.32 13.02 8.41
N PHE A 469 20.43 12.81 7.09
CA PHE A 469 20.21 11.48 6.52
C PHE A 469 21.27 10.47 6.94
N GLU A 470 22.54 10.88 7.06
CA GLU A 470 23.60 9.97 7.55
C GLU A 470 23.35 9.56 9.00
N GLN A 471 23.00 10.48 9.89
CA GLN A 471 22.69 10.17 11.28
C GLN A 471 21.43 9.29 11.42
N LEU A 472 20.34 9.62 10.72
CA LEU A 472 19.12 8.83 10.71
C LEU A 472 19.36 7.42 10.18
N THR A 473 20.11 7.30 9.09
CA THR A 473 20.45 6.00 8.48
C THR A 473 21.27 5.15 9.44
N HIS A 474 22.27 5.75 10.09
CA HIS A 474 23.10 5.05 11.07
C HIS A 474 22.30 4.65 12.33
N GLY A 475 21.39 5.50 12.81
CA GLY A 475 20.48 5.19 13.91
C GLY A 475 19.62 3.95 13.62
N ILE A 476 18.91 3.97 12.48
CA ILE A 476 18.08 2.84 12.03
C ILE A 476 18.94 1.58 11.84
N ALA A 477 20.12 1.70 11.23
CA ALA A 477 21.00 0.56 11.02
C ALA A 477 21.49 -0.08 12.34
N ARG A 478 21.76 0.74 13.38
CA ARG A 478 22.16 0.24 14.70
C ARG A 478 21.04 -0.49 15.42
N GLU A 479 19.84 0.07 15.43
CA GLU A 479 18.66 -0.57 16.02
C GLU A 479 18.30 -1.85 15.28
N ALA A 480 18.33 -1.82 13.95
CA ALA A 480 18.10 -2.98 13.11
C ALA A 480 19.14 -4.08 13.35
N TRP A 481 20.42 -3.72 13.56
CA TRP A 481 21.47 -4.67 13.90
C TRP A 481 21.21 -5.36 15.25
N ALA A 482 20.76 -4.62 16.26
CA ALA A 482 20.42 -5.18 17.56
C ALA A 482 19.23 -6.15 17.47
N GLU A 483 18.14 -5.76 16.79
CA GLU A 483 16.98 -6.63 16.57
C GLU A 483 17.35 -7.87 15.73
N LEU A 484 18.20 -7.72 14.71
CA LEU A 484 18.72 -8.83 13.91
C LEU A 484 19.48 -9.83 14.78
N GLN A 485 20.40 -9.35 15.62
CA GLN A 485 21.16 -10.20 16.54
C GLN A 485 20.24 -10.97 17.48
N ASP A 486 19.18 -10.33 17.97
CA ASP A 486 18.22 -10.98 18.85
C ASP A 486 17.34 -12.02 18.14
N VAL A 487 16.94 -11.77 16.89
CA VAL A 487 16.28 -12.77 16.03
C VAL A 487 17.20 -13.98 15.80
N GLU A 488 18.47 -13.74 15.49
CA GLU A 488 19.44 -14.81 15.23
C GLU A 488 19.79 -15.61 16.50
N LYS A 489 19.91 -14.97 17.68
CA LYS A 489 20.00 -15.68 18.98
C LYS A 489 18.80 -16.59 19.22
N GLY A 490 17.62 -16.18 18.76
CA GLY A 490 16.38 -16.95 18.82
C GLY A 490 16.27 -18.11 17.81
N GLY A 491 17.31 -18.32 17.00
CA GLY A 491 17.36 -19.40 15.99
C GLY A 491 16.93 -18.98 14.59
N GLY A 492 16.81 -17.67 14.32
CA GLY A 492 16.52 -17.14 12.99
C GLY A 492 15.04 -16.79 12.76
N MET A 493 14.77 -16.29 11.55
CA MET A 493 13.49 -15.66 11.23
C MET A 493 12.29 -16.61 11.24
N ASP A 494 12.45 -17.83 10.75
CA ASP A 494 11.42 -18.88 10.79
C ASP A 494 11.00 -19.18 12.24
N ARG A 495 11.96 -19.30 13.15
CA ARG A 495 11.70 -19.48 14.59
C ARG A 495 11.07 -18.25 15.23
N ALA A 496 11.49 -17.03 14.86
CA ALA A 496 10.90 -15.80 15.36
C ALA A 496 9.42 -15.65 14.99
N LEU A 497 9.04 -16.05 13.78
CA LEU A 497 7.65 -16.10 13.32
C LEU A 497 6.84 -17.13 14.10
N LEU A 498 7.35 -18.37 14.21
CA LEU A 498 6.69 -19.46 14.95
C LEU A 498 6.48 -19.14 16.44
N ALA A 499 7.43 -18.46 17.07
CA ALA A 499 7.34 -18.02 18.46
C ALA A 499 6.42 -16.80 18.67
N GLY A 500 5.84 -16.25 17.59
CA GLY A 500 4.98 -15.07 17.63
C GLY A 500 5.72 -13.78 18.03
N ARG A 501 7.05 -13.74 17.95
CA ARG A 501 7.86 -12.57 18.32
C ARG A 501 7.53 -11.37 17.45
N VAL A 502 7.51 -11.60 16.13
CA VAL A 502 7.19 -10.58 15.13
C VAL A 502 5.79 -10.02 15.34
N ALA A 503 4.79 -10.88 15.53
CA ALA A 503 3.41 -10.45 15.79
C ALA A 503 3.28 -9.58 17.05
N ARG A 504 3.95 -9.95 18.15
CA ARG A 504 3.96 -9.15 19.39
C ARG A 504 4.64 -7.80 19.20
N SER A 505 5.77 -7.77 18.48
CA SER A 505 6.48 -6.52 18.17
C SER A 505 5.58 -5.59 17.35
N ILE A 506 4.97 -6.08 16.27
CA ILE A 506 4.03 -5.30 15.46
C ILE A 506 2.86 -4.79 16.30
N ALA A 507 2.24 -5.63 17.12
CA ALA A 507 1.11 -5.23 17.97
C ALA A 507 1.48 -4.08 18.94
N SER A 508 2.72 -4.03 19.45
CA SER A 508 3.17 -2.90 20.28
C SER A 508 3.25 -1.57 19.52
N PHE A 509 3.76 -1.58 18.28
CA PHE A 509 3.81 -0.38 17.44
C PHE A 509 2.43 0.02 16.91
N GLN A 510 1.57 -0.95 16.59
CA GLN A 510 0.20 -0.69 16.18
C GLN A 510 -0.57 0.11 17.24
N ARG A 511 -0.41 -0.22 18.52
CA ARG A 511 -1.02 0.56 19.62
C ARG A 511 -0.55 2.00 19.62
N GLN A 512 0.76 2.24 19.53
CA GLN A 512 1.31 3.60 19.49
C GLN A 512 0.79 4.40 18.29
N ILE A 513 0.70 3.76 17.12
CA ILE A 513 0.14 4.38 15.91
C ILE A 513 -1.33 4.73 16.13
N LEU A 514 -2.13 3.80 16.66
CA LEU A 514 -3.55 4.01 16.92
C LEU A 514 -3.79 5.13 17.95
N ASP A 515 -3.00 5.20 19.02
CA ASP A 515 -3.06 6.26 20.01
C ASP A 515 -2.71 7.63 19.40
N ALA A 516 -1.68 7.68 18.54
CA ALA A 516 -1.31 8.90 17.84
C ALA A 516 -2.37 9.33 16.81
N VAL A 517 -3.02 8.38 16.15
CA VAL A 517 -4.13 8.63 15.20
C VAL A 517 -5.39 9.08 15.94
N SER A 518 -5.70 8.47 17.09
CA SER A 518 -6.90 8.77 17.87
C SER A 518 -6.85 10.17 18.48
N THR A 519 -5.65 10.61 18.86
CA THR A 519 -5.38 11.96 19.39
C THR A 519 -5.09 13.02 18.33
N ARG A 520 -5.11 12.64 17.04
CA ARG A 520 -4.67 13.46 15.89
C ARG A 520 -3.21 13.95 15.94
N LYS A 521 -2.37 13.42 16.84
CA LYS A 521 -0.91 13.62 16.78
C LYS A 521 -0.32 13.13 15.45
N ARG A 522 -0.91 12.09 14.89
CA ARG A 522 -0.69 11.62 13.52
C ARG A 522 -1.94 11.88 12.67
N PRO A 523 -2.07 13.09 12.08
CA PRO A 523 -3.25 13.43 11.30
C PRO A 523 -3.32 12.68 9.98
N VAL A 524 -4.54 12.38 9.53
CA VAL A 524 -4.85 11.82 8.20
C VAL A 524 -5.61 12.88 7.41
N VAL A 525 -4.89 13.61 6.55
CA VAL A 525 -5.47 14.68 5.70
C VAL A 525 -6.58 14.13 4.80
N GLY A 526 -7.69 14.85 4.69
CA GLY A 526 -8.91 14.44 3.97
C GLY A 526 -9.84 13.54 4.78
N VAL A 527 -9.38 13.02 5.93
CA VAL A 527 -10.14 12.06 6.76
C VAL A 527 -10.28 12.58 8.19
N SER A 528 -9.20 12.58 8.96
CA SER A 528 -9.18 13.05 10.34
C SER A 528 -8.91 14.55 10.44
N VAL A 529 -8.34 15.18 9.41
CA VAL A 529 -8.17 16.64 9.35
C VAL A 529 -8.50 17.12 7.97
N PHE A 530 -9.21 18.25 7.91
CA PHE A 530 -9.73 18.83 6.66
C PHE A 530 -10.59 17.87 5.83
N PRO A 531 -11.52 17.10 6.44
CA PRO A 531 -12.45 16.29 5.66
C PRO A 531 -13.43 17.18 4.91
N ASP A 532 -13.70 16.82 3.67
CA ASP A 532 -14.82 17.37 2.90
C ASP A 532 -16.04 16.47 3.08
N LEU A 533 -17.13 17.05 3.59
CA LEU A 533 -18.39 16.38 3.84
C LEU A 533 -19.28 16.31 2.59
N ASP A 534 -19.03 17.18 1.61
CA ASP A 534 -19.80 17.30 0.38
C ASP A 534 -19.04 16.74 -0.84
N GLU A 535 -17.93 16.03 -0.56
CA GLU A 535 -17.12 15.33 -1.55
C GLU A 535 -17.99 14.40 -2.42
N ALA A 536 -17.87 14.53 -3.74
CA ALA A 536 -18.49 13.60 -4.67
C ALA A 536 -17.83 12.21 -4.56
N PRO A 537 -18.60 11.12 -4.35
CA PRO A 537 -18.03 9.79 -4.19
C PRO A 537 -17.33 9.33 -5.46
N VAL A 538 -16.11 8.80 -5.30
CA VAL A 538 -15.41 8.08 -6.35
C VAL A 538 -15.81 6.61 -6.25
N GLU A 539 -16.59 6.13 -7.23
CA GLU A 539 -17.00 4.73 -7.28
C GLU A 539 -16.02 3.89 -8.09
N ARG A 540 -15.75 2.68 -7.59
CA ARG A 540 -14.92 1.67 -8.26
C ARG A 540 -15.58 0.30 -8.24
N PRO A 541 -15.46 -0.49 -9.31
CA PRO A 541 -15.78 -1.90 -9.26
C PRO A 541 -14.94 -2.59 -8.19
N ASN A 542 -15.52 -3.55 -7.48
CA ASN A 542 -14.79 -4.42 -6.57
C ASN A 542 -15.24 -5.88 -6.80
N PRO A 543 -15.01 -6.43 -8.00
CA PRO A 543 -15.44 -7.78 -8.32
C PRO A 543 -14.63 -8.77 -7.47
N ARG A 544 -15.33 -9.70 -6.83
CA ARG A 544 -14.64 -10.81 -6.15
C ARG A 544 -14.21 -11.81 -7.21
N ILE A 545 -13.02 -12.40 -7.06
CA ILE A 545 -12.55 -13.41 -8.02
C ILE A 545 -13.55 -14.57 -8.14
N ARG A 546 -14.22 -14.96 -7.05
CA ARG A 546 -15.30 -15.98 -7.09
C ARG A 546 -16.50 -15.59 -7.97
N GLU A 547 -16.80 -14.31 -8.08
CA GLU A 547 -17.88 -13.81 -8.96
C GLU A 547 -17.42 -13.88 -10.43
N VAL A 548 -16.14 -13.60 -10.69
CA VAL A 548 -15.48 -13.74 -11.99
C VAL A 548 -15.35 -15.22 -12.41
N GLU A 549 -15.16 -16.14 -11.47
CA GLU A 549 -15.07 -17.59 -11.73
C GLU A 549 -16.37 -18.17 -12.29
N VAL A 550 -17.52 -17.71 -11.81
CA VAL A 550 -18.84 -18.14 -12.31
C VAL A 550 -19.06 -17.64 -13.74
N GLU A 551 -18.49 -16.48 -14.09
CA GLU A 551 -18.67 -15.82 -15.38
C GLU A 551 -17.81 -16.41 -16.50
N LEU A 552 -16.58 -16.85 -16.20
CA LEU A 552 -15.60 -17.20 -17.23
C LEU A 552 -15.60 -18.66 -17.69
N GLY A 553 -16.14 -19.60 -16.90
CA GLY A 553 -16.00 -21.04 -17.18
C GLY A 553 -14.53 -21.50 -17.22
N ASN A 554 -14.29 -22.81 -17.23
CA ASN A 554 -12.93 -23.37 -17.36
C ASN A 554 -12.82 -24.09 -18.70
N GLU A 555 -12.05 -23.54 -19.64
CA GLU A 555 -11.56 -24.31 -20.79
C GLU A 555 -10.13 -24.79 -20.48
N LEU A 556 -10.00 -26.06 -20.10
CA LEU A 556 -8.70 -26.73 -19.96
C LEU A 556 -8.20 -27.18 -21.35
N THR A 557 -6.89 -27.08 -21.56
CA THR A 557 -6.16 -27.04 -22.85
C THR A 557 -6.16 -28.33 -23.70
N SER A 558 -5.42 -28.29 -24.82
CA SER A 558 -5.37 -29.18 -25.99
C SER A 558 -4.86 -30.62 -25.81
N ALA A 559 -4.25 -30.98 -24.68
CA ALA A 559 -3.82 -32.36 -24.42
C ALA A 559 -5.01 -33.29 -24.15
N SER A 560 -4.86 -34.57 -24.45
CA SER A 560 -5.89 -35.56 -24.10
C SER A 560 -6.03 -35.69 -22.57
N SER A 561 -7.21 -36.09 -22.09
CA SER A 561 -7.42 -36.34 -20.66
C SER A 561 -6.46 -37.39 -20.10
N ASP A 562 -6.08 -38.36 -20.92
CA ASP A 562 -5.21 -39.48 -20.54
C ASP A 562 -3.76 -39.02 -20.32
N GLU A 563 -3.20 -38.21 -21.21
CA GLU A 563 -1.83 -37.69 -21.06
C GLU A 563 -1.67 -36.82 -19.80
N ARG A 564 -2.69 -36.00 -19.49
CA ARG A 564 -2.70 -35.22 -18.24
C ARG A 564 -2.75 -36.14 -17.02
N HIS A 565 -3.60 -37.16 -17.05
CA HIS A 565 -3.69 -38.14 -15.97
C HIS A 565 -2.36 -38.86 -15.73
N GLU A 566 -1.72 -39.36 -16.79
CA GLU A 566 -0.41 -40.02 -16.70
C GLU A 566 0.67 -39.09 -16.16
N SER A 567 0.67 -37.81 -16.57
CA SER A 567 1.64 -36.84 -16.03
C SER A 567 1.47 -36.59 -14.53
N MET A 568 0.23 -36.57 -14.05
CA MET A 568 -0.08 -36.42 -12.62
C MET A 568 0.33 -37.66 -11.83
N LEU A 569 0.16 -38.86 -12.39
CA LEU A 569 0.67 -40.09 -11.78
C LEU A 569 2.19 -40.09 -11.69
N ALA A 570 2.87 -39.66 -12.77
CA ALA A 570 4.32 -39.53 -12.80
C ALA A 570 4.84 -38.49 -11.80
N LEU A 571 4.17 -37.34 -11.67
CA LEU A 571 4.50 -36.34 -10.66
C LEU A 571 4.29 -36.89 -9.24
N ALA A 572 3.20 -37.60 -8.99
CA ALA A 572 2.95 -38.22 -7.69
C ALA A 572 4.04 -39.23 -7.32
N GLU A 573 4.50 -40.04 -8.28
CA GLU A 573 5.62 -40.96 -8.08
C GLU A 573 6.95 -40.23 -7.86
N ALA A 574 7.24 -39.18 -8.63
CA ALA A 574 8.45 -38.37 -8.45
C ALA A 574 8.50 -37.73 -7.04
N VAL A 575 7.37 -37.18 -6.57
CA VAL A 575 7.27 -36.62 -5.21
C VAL A 575 7.47 -37.70 -4.14
N ARG A 576 6.89 -38.90 -4.32
CA ARG A 576 7.11 -40.04 -3.40
C ARG A 576 8.58 -40.47 -3.39
N SER A 577 9.18 -40.62 -4.56
CA SER A 577 10.58 -41.03 -4.72
C SER A 577 11.53 -40.02 -4.06
N PHE A 578 11.35 -38.72 -4.32
CA PHE A 578 12.14 -37.66 -3.71
C PHE A 578 12.08 -37.70 -2.17
N ARG A 579 10.89 -37.89 -1.60
CA ARG A 579 10.70 -38.05 -0.15
C ARG A 579 11.40 -39.28 0.43
N ALA A 580 11.67 -40.29 -0.39
CA ALA A 580 12.44 -41.48 -0.03
C ALA A 580 13.96 -41.34 -0.35
N GLY A 581 14.44 -40.14 -0.65
CA GLY A 581 15.85 -39.87 -0.99
C GLY A 581 16.17 -39.97 -2.49
N GLY A 582 15.16 -40.01 -3.35
CA GLY A 582 15.29 -40.04 -4.80
C GLY A 582 15.60 -38.68 -5.43
N ALA A 583 15.56 -38.63 -6.77
CA ALA A 583 15.86 -37.42 -7.54
C ALA A 583 14.82 -36.32 -7.34
N PRO A 584 15.18 -35.04 -7.52
CA PRO A 584 14.24 -33.94 -7.41
C PRO A 584 13.09 -33.97 -8.44
N TYR A 585 11.94 -33.41 -8.07
CA TYR A 585 10.68 -33.52 -8.84
C TYR A 585 10.36 -32.31 -9.74
N ASP A 586 11.24 -31.31 -9.83
CA ASP A 586 11.04 -30.08 -10.60
C ASP A 586 10.86 -30.32 -12.10
N ALA A 587 11.55 -31.32 -12.66
CA ALA A 587 11.35 -31.73 -14.04
C ALA A 587 9.93 -32.32 -14.27
N ALA A 588 9.41 -33.09 -13.31
CA ALA A 588 8.05 -33.63 -13.38
C ALA A 588 6.98 -32.53 -13.23
N VAL A 589 7.24 -31.52 -12.39
CA VAL A 589 6.40 -30.32 -12.29
C VAL A 589 6.36 -29.58 -13.62
N LEU A 590 7.53 -29.24 -14.19
CA LEU A 590 7.61 -28.56 -15.48
C LEU A 590 6.88 -29.34 -16.58
N ARG A 591 7.07 -30.67 -16.64
CA ARG A 591 6.39 -31.53 -17.61
C ARG A 591 4.86 -31.52 -17.44
N SER A 592 4.37 -31.55 -16.20
CA SER A 592 2.92 -31.52 -15.92
C SER A 592 2.29 -30.19 -16.37
N ILE A 593 2.97 -29.08 -16.08
CA ILE A 593 2.53 -27.75 -16.52
C ILE A 593 2.59 -27.61 -18.05
N GLU A 594 3.63 -28.13 -18.71
CA GLU A 594 3.72 -28.17 -20.18
C GLU A 594 2.57 -28.97 -20.83
N LEU A 595 2.03 -29.98 -20.13
CA LEU A 595 0.87 -30.76 -20.57
C LEU A 595 -0.48 -30.15 -20.18
N GLY A 596 -0.47 -28.94 -19.59
CA GLY A 596 -1.68 -28.20 -19.27
C GLY A 596 -2.36 -28.62 -17.96
N VAL A 597 -1.66 -29.31 -17.06
CA VAL A 597 -2.13 -29.46 -15.68
C VAL A 597 -2.10 -28.09 -15.00
N ASP A 598 -3.12 -27.77 -14.22
CA ASP A 598 -3.19 -26.47 -13.54
C ASP A 598 -2.20 -26.35 -12.37
N LEU A 599 -1.76 -25.11 -12.11
CA LEU A 599 -0.74 -24.76 -11.12
C LEU A 599 -1.13 -25.21 -9.70
N TYR A 600 -2.43 -25.18 -9.38
CA TYR A 600 -2.95 -25.50 -8.05
C TYR A 600 -2.99 -27.00 -7.79
N SER A 601 -3.42 -27.81 -8.78
CA SER A 601 -3.38 -29.27 -8.71
C SER A 601 -1.94 -29.77 -8.51
N VAL A 602 -0.98 -29.18 -9.22
CA VAL A 602 0.45 -29.46 -9.03
C VAL A 602 0.90 -29.12 -7.61
N GLY A 603 0.65 -27.89 -7.16
CA GLY A 603 1.04 -27.45 -5.80
C GLY A 603 0.41 -28.29 -4.70
N THR A 604 -0.87 -28.63 -4.85
CA THR A 604 -1.61 -29.51 -3.93
C THR A 604 -0.98 -30.89 -3.87
N LEU A 605 -0.65 -31.49 -5.02
CA LEU A 605 -0.03 -32.80 -5.08
C LEU A 605 1.36 -32.82 -4.41
N VAL A 606 2.19 -31.81 -4.68
CA VAL A 606 3.52 -31.64 -4.06
C VAL A 606 3.41 -31.57 -2.53
N ARG A 607 2.38 -30.90 -2.01
CA ARG A 607 2.14 -30.72 -0.56
C ARG A 607 1.30 -31.82 0.08
N THR A 608 0.73 -32.74 -0.71
CA THR A 608 -0.18 -33.77 -0.21
C THR A 608 0.50 -34.66 0.84
N GLY A 609 -0.22 -34.91 1.94
CA GLY A 609 0.25 -35.73 3.06
C GLY A 609 1.21 -35.03 4.02
N ARG A 610 1.44 -33.73 3.88
CA ARG A 610 2.25 -32.91 4.78
C ARG A 610 1.36 -31.96 5.58
N ALA A 611 1.66 -31.77 6.85
CA ALA A 611 0.91 -30.86 7.71
C ALA A 611 1.20 -29.40 7.35
N SER A 612 0.16 -28.58 7.27
CA SER A 612 0.30 -27.14 7.15
C SER A 612 0.88 -26.54 8.42
N LEU A 613 1.61 -25.44 8.25
CA LEU A 613 2.08 -24.62 9.35
C LEU A 613 1.16 -23.41 9.53
N HIS A 614 1.00 -22.96 10.78
CA HIS A 614 0.15 -21.82 11.12
C HIS A 614 0.85 -20.86 12.08
N VAL A 615 0.67 -19.56 11.86
CA VAL A 615 1.03 -18.47 12.76
C VAL A 615 -0.11 -17.44 12.78
N ALA A 616 -0.10 -16.53 13.75
CA ALA A 616 -1.02 -15.39 13.69
C ALA A 616 -0.71 -14.55 12.44
N PRO A 617 -1.65 -14.36 11.51
CA PRO A 617 -1.40 -13.57 10.31
C PRO A 617 -1.12 -12.12 10.69
N VAL A 618 -0.13 -11.53 10.03
CA VAL A 618 0.18 -10.11 10.22
C VAL A 618 -0.86 -9.29 9.44
N GLN A 619 -1.73 -8.61 10.19
CA GLN A 619 -2.82 -7.81 9.61
C GLN A 619 -2.35 -6.39 9.26
N ARG A 620 -2.85 -5.89 8.12
CA ARG A 620 -2.66 -4.51 7.71
C ARG A 620 -3.35 -3.56 8.70
N LEU A 621 -2.71 -2.43 8.99
CA LEU A 621 -3.26 -1.33 9.78
C LEU A 621 -3.38 -0.07 8.92
N PRO A 622 -4.51 0.18 8.24
CA PRO A 622 -4.76 1.45 7.56
C PRO A 622 -5.07 2.55 8.59
N PRO A 623 -4.24 3.60 8.73
CA PRO A 623 -4.46 4.64 9.76
C PRO A 623 -5.76 5.44 9.59
N ALA A 624 -6.29 5.50 8.36
CA ALA A 624 -7.55 6.18 8.06
C ALA A 624 -8.78 5.40 8.55
N ALA A 625 -8.71 4.07 8.58
CA ALA A 625 -9.88 3.19 8.73
C ALA A 625 -10.73 3.48 9.98
N PRO A 626 -10.16 3.76 11.18
CA PRO A 626 -10.99 4.05 12.34
C PRO A 626 -11.84 5.34 12.18
N TRP A 627 -11.27 6.38 11.58
CA TRP A 627 -11.99 7.63 11.29
C TRP A 627 -13.03 7.44 10.18
N GLU A 628 -12.69 6.68 9.14
CA GLU A 628 -13.63 6.33 8.06
C GLU A 628 -14.83 5.54 8.58
N ALA A 629 -14.62 4.66 9.58
CA ALA A 629 -15.70 3.92 10.22
C ALA A 629 -16.73 4.82 10.93
N LEU A 630 -16.29 5.95 11.53
CA LEU A 630 -17.21 6.95 12.10
C LEU A 630 -18.05 7.61 10.99
N ARG A 631 -17.41 8.01 9.89
CA ARG A 631 -18.09 8.59 8.72
C ARG A 631 -19.08 7.60 8.10
N ASP A 632 -18.68 6.34 7.94
CA ASP A 632 -19.54 5.27 7.43
C ASP A 632 -20.79 5.08 8.31
N ALA A 633 -20.66 5.19 9.63
CA ALA A 633 -21.78 5.11 10.56
C ALA A 633 -22.77 6.28 10.39
N VAL A 634 -22.28 7.51 10.20
CA VAL A 634 -23.11 8.69 9.97
C VAL A 634 -23.75 8.68 8.57
N ASP A 635 -23.04 8.22 7.55
CA ASP A 635 -23.61 8.04 6.21
C ASP A 635 -24.73 6.99 6.24
N GLY A 636 -24.53 5.87 6.95
CA GLY A 636 -25.55 4.86 7.17
C GLY A 636 -26.75 5.36 8.00
N TRP A 637 -26.56 6.35 8.88
CA TRP A 637 -27.65 7.05 9.56
C TRP A 637 -28.40 7.97 8.58
N THR A 638 -27.67 8.76 7.81
CA THR A 638 -28.19 9.72 6.81
C THR A 638 -29.05 9.01 5.78
N ALA A 639 -28.60 7.87 5.26
CA ALA A 639 -29.35 7.05 4.32
C ALA A 639 -30.70 6.54 4.89
N ARG A 640 -30.78 6.32 6.22
CA ARG A 640 -32.00 5.83 6.88
C ARG A 640 -32.96 6.94 7.30
N HIS A 641 -32.45 8.12 7.62
CA HIS A 641 -33.24 9.23 8.18
C HIS A 641 -33.45 10.40 7.21
N GLY A 642 -32.79 10.39 6.05
CA GLY A 642 -32.94 11.38 4.98
C GLY A 642 -32.11 12.65 5.15
N ALA A 643 -31.50 12.88 6.31
CA ALA A 643 -30.67 14.03 6.58
C ALA A 643 -29.46 13.67 7.46
N ARG A 644 -28.34 14.36 7.19
CA ARG A 644 -27.14 14.28 8.03
C ARG A 644 -27.43 14.96 9.37
N PRO A 645 -26.97 14.39 10.50
CA PRO A 645 -27.07 15.05 11.79
C PRO A 645 -26.10 16.23 11.87
N ASP A 646 -26.65 17.42 12.10
CA ASP A 646 -25.88 18.64 12.33
C ASP A 646 -25.78 18.96 13.82
N ALA A 647 -24.60 19.38 14.24
CA ALA A 647 -24.36 19.94 15.57
C ALA A 647 -24.61 21.45 15.56
N PHE A 648 -25.32 21.96 16.57
CA PHE A 648 -25.35 23.39 16.84
C PHE A 648 -24.07 23.82 17.55
N VAL A 649 -23.27 24.70 16.95
CA VAL A 649 -22.06 25.24 17.57
C VAL A 649 -22.35 26.64 18.10
N ALA A 650 -22.44 26.77 19.42
CA ALA A 650 -22.64 28.04 20.11
C ALA A 650 -21.31 28.82 20.19
N ASN A 651 -20.93 29.47 19.10
CA ASN A 651 -19.73 30.31 19.03
C ASN A 651 -19.98 31.71 19.63
N VAL A 652 -19.87 31.82 20.95
CA VAL A 652 -20.20 33.04 21.71
C VAL A 652 -18.97 33.95 21.86
N GLY A 653 -19.15 35.23 21.56
CA GLY A 653 -18.15 36.29 21.71
C GLY A 653 -17.62 36.84 20.38
N PRO A 654 -16.63 37.73 20.41
CA PRO A 654 -16.04 38.31 19.20
C PRO A 654 -15.34 37.28 18.32
N LEU A 655 -15.34 37.50 16.99
CA LEU A 655 -14.71 36.61 16.00
C LEU A 655 -13.24 36.28 16.31
N ALA A 656 -12.47 37.25 16.81
CA ALA A 656 -11.07 37.06 17.18
C ALA A 656 -10.87 36.04 18.30
N GLU A 657 -11.87 35.83 19.15
CA GLU A 657 -11.80 34.94 20.31
C GLU A 657 -12.18 33.50 19.99
N HIS A 658 -13.09 33.27 19.02
CA HIS A 658 -13.63 31.93 18.75
C HIS A 658 -13.24 31.36 17.38
N SER A 659 -12.78 32.15 16.40
CA SER A 659 -12.59 31.69 15.00
C SER A 659 -11.69 30.46 14.88
N ALA A 660 -10.53 30.45 15.52
CA ALA A 660 -9.62 29.30 15.49
C ALA A 660 -10.24 28.03 16.11
N ARG A 661 -10.95 28.19 17.24
CA ARG A 661 -11.62 27.09 17.94
C ARG A 661 -12.84 26.58 17.18
N LEU A 662 -13.58 27.48 16.53
CA LEU A 662 -14.71 27.14 15.67
C LEU A 662 -14.22 26.32 14.48
N THR A 663 -13.19 26.79 13.76
CA THR A 663 -12.59 26.04 12.65
C THR A 663 -12.13 24.66 13.09
N TRP A 664 -11.44 24.56 14.22
CA TRP A 664 -11.00 23.28 14.77
C TRP A 664 -12.19 22.36 15.14
N THR A 665 -13.23 22.91 15.75
CA THR A 665 -14.43 22.17 16.18
C THR A 665 -15.24 21.66 14.99
N THR A 666 -15.50 22.51 13.99
CA THR A 666 -16.18 22.14 12.75
C THR A 666 -15.41 21.05 12.02
N ASN A 667 -14.09 21.20 11.90
CA ASN A 667 -13.21 20.18 11.33
C ASN A 667 -13.23 18.86 12.11
N LEU A 668 -13.36 18.94 13.43
CA LEU A 668 -13.44 17.78 14.30
C LEU A 668 -14.73 17.00 14.10
N LEU A 669 -15.86 17.70 14.12
CA LEU A 669 -17.18 17.13 13.88
C LEU A 669 -17.28 16.51 12.48
N ALA A 670 -16.76 17.21 11.47
CA ALA A 670 -16.74 16.73 10.10
C ALA A 670 -15.93 15.43 9.93
N ALA A 671 -14.89 15.20 10.73
CA ALA A 671 -14.15 13.93 10.71
C ALA A 671 -14.94 12.74 11.24
N ALA A 672 -15.95 12.98 12.07
CA ALA A 672 -16.94 11.97 12.46
C ALA A 672 -18.10 11.85 11.45
N GLY A 673 -18.16 12.71 10.43
CA GLY A 673 -19.28 12.78 9.49
C GLY A 673 -20.42 13.70 9.92
N LEU A 674 -20.29 14.40 11.06
CA LEU A 674 -21.30 15.33 11.58
C LEU A 674 -21.15 16.70 10.92
N GLY A 675 -22.26 17.31 10.50
CA GLY A 675 -22.24 18.72 10.08
C GLY A 675 -22.22 19.65 11.28
N ALA A 676 -21.98 20.94 11.03
CA ALA A 676 -21.89 21.97 12.07
C ALA A 676 -22.58 23.26 11.61
N GLN A 677 -23.56 23.71 12.40
CA GLN A 677 -24.27 24.97 12.21
C GLN A 677 -23.76 25.98 13.24
N ALA A 678 -23.14 27.07 12.77
CA ALA A 678 -22.55 28.12 13.60
C ALA A 678 -22.92 29.50 13.04
N SER A 679 -22.72 30.56 13.84
CA SER A 679 -22.83 31.94 13.36
C SER A 679 -21.56 32.38 12.64
N ASP A 680 -21.68 32.99 11.46
CA ASP A 680 -20.53 33.51 10.70
C ASP A 680 -19.75 34.60 11.46
N THR A 681 -20.46 35.42 12.24
CA THR A 681 -19.87 36.56 12.98
C THR A 681 -19.72 36.33 14.48
N GLY A 682 -20.18 35.19 14.99
CA GLY A 682 -20.33 34.94 16.43
C GLY A 682 -21.70 35.35 16.95
N TYR A 683 -22.12 34.71 18.04
CA TYR A 683 -23.26 35.16 18.84
C TYR A 683 -22.78 36.20 19.85
N ALA A 684 -23.51 37.31 19.98
CA ALA A 684 -23.13 38.40 20.86
C ALA A 684 -23.05 37.96 22.34
N ASP A 685 -23.97 37.11 22.77
CA ASP A 685 -24.12 36.61 24.12
C ASP A 685 -24.79 35.22 24.15
N VAL A 686 -25.01 34.70 25.36
CA VAL A 686 -25.66 33.40 25.63
C VAL A 686 -27.10 33.39 25.14
N ASP A 687 -27.85 34.48 25.32
CA ASP A 687 -29.27 34.57 24.94
C ASP A 687 -29.43 34.52 23.41
N ALA A 688 -28.56 35.22 22.68
CA ALA A 688 -28.52 35.18 21.22
C ALA A 688 -28.21 33.77 20.71
N ALA A 689 -27.27 33.06 21.34
CA ALA A 689 -26.98 31.67 20.99
C ALA A 689 -28.17 30.75 21.29
N LEU A 690 -28.84 30.90 22.43
CA LEU A 690 -30.03 30.10 22.78
C LEU A 690 -31.22 30.38 21.86
N ALA A 691 -31.36 31.61 21.35
CA ALA A 691 -32.40 31.97 20.39
C ALA A 691 -32.17 31.31 19.02
N ALA A 692 -30.90 31.11 18.63
CA ALA A 692 -30.52 30.47 17.37
C ALA A 692 -30.54 28.93 17.41
N PHE A 693 -30.69 28.32 18.59
CA PHE A 693 -30.79 26.86 18.72
C PHE A 693 -32.17 26.36 18.29
N GLU A 694 -32.20 25.49 17.28
CA GLU A 694 -33.44 25.00 16.62
C GLU A 694 -33.83 23.57 17.06
N GLY A 695 -33.17 23.04 18.10
CA GLY A 695 -33.46 21.70 18.63
C GLY A 695 -32.54 20.60 18.07
N GLN A 696 -31.36 20.96 17.57
CA GLN A 696 -30.34 20.00 17.16
C GLN A 696 -30.01 19.03 18.31
N ARG A 697 -29.85 17.73 18.00
CA ARG A 697 -29.62 16.71 19.04
C ARG A 697 -28.24 16.81 19.69
N LEU A 698 -27.30 17.48 19.03
CA LEU A 698 -25.95 17.75 19.50
C LEU A 698 -25.74 19.26 19.53
N ALA A 699 -25.23 19.78 20.65
CA ALA A 699 -24.77 21.15 20.75
C ALA A 699 -23.32 21.19 21.26
N VAL A 700 -22.54 22.18 20.81
CA VAL A 700 -21.14 22.38 21.21
C VAL A 700 -20.92 23.83 21.62
N VAL A 701 -20.49 24.05 22.86
CA VAL A 701 -20.10 25.37 23.37
C VAL A 701 -18.70 25.70 22.88
N CYS A 702 -18.54 26.83 22.18
CA CYS A 702 -17.28 27.25 21.58
C CYS A 702 -16.99 28.73 21.90
N THR A 703 -16.18 29.01 22.91
CA THR A 703 -15.79 30.38 23.27
C THR A 703 -14.32 30.43 23.72
N SER A 704 -13.79 31.58 24.12
CA SER A 704 -12.42 31.71 24.63
C SER A 704 -12.24 31.01 25.98
N ASP A 705 -11.00 30.61 26.32
CA ASP A 705 -10.72 29.93 27.60
C ASP A 705 -11.14 30.77 28.82
N GLY A 706 -10.99 32.09 28.73
CA GLY A 706 -11.37 33.01 29.81
C GLY A 706 -12.88 33.10 30.08
N ARG A 707 -13.72 32.68 29.14
CA ARG A 707 -15.20 32.73 29.25
C ARG A 707 -15.84 31.35 29.25
N LEU A 708 -15.04 30.29 29.08
CA LEU A 708 -15.53 28.94 28.82
C LEU A 708 -16.44 28.42 29.94
N ALA A 709 -16.03 28.58 31.20
CA ALA A 709 -16.81 28.10 32.34
C ALA A 709 -18.14 28.84 32.47
N GLU A 710 -18.12 30.17 32.48
CA GLU A 710 -19.33 31.01 32.58
C GLU A 710 -20.33 30.72 31.46
N VAL A 711 -19.85 30.69 30.21
CA VAL A 711 -20.71 30.46 29.04
C VAL A 711 -21.24 29.03 29.02
N ALA A 712 -20.42 28.03 29.36
CA ALA A 712 -20.86 26.63 29.39
C ALA A 712 -21.87 26.38 30.52
N GLU A 713 -21.67 26.97 31.70
CA GLU A 713 -22.59 26.85 32.84
C GLU A 713 -23.98 27.41 32.50
N ALA A 714 -24.03 28.52 31.76
CA ALA A 714 -25.29 29.12 31.33
C ALA A 714 -25.96 28.35 30.16
N LEU A 715 -25.18 27.91 29.16
CA LEU A 715 -25.72 27.28 27.95
C LEU A 715 -26.12 25.82 28.14
N ALA A 716 -25.32 25.03 28.85
CA ALA A 716 -25.50 23.57 28.89
C ALA A 716 -26.88 23.13 29.41
N PRO A 717 -27.37 23.56 30.59
CA PRO A 717 -28.69 23.17 31.07
C PRO A 717 -29.80 23.72 30.18
N ALA A 718 -29.65 24.92 29.63
CA ALA A 718 -30.64 25.55 28.76
C ALA A 718 -30.78 24.81 27.41
N LEU A 719 -29.67 24.38 26.81
CA LEU A 719 -29.66 23.57 25.58
C LEU A 719 -30.27 22.19 25.81
N LYS A 720 -29.95 21.52 26.94
CA LYS A 720 -30.56 20.25 27.34
C LYS A 720 -32.07 20.39 27.52
N ALA A 721 -32.53 21.45 28.21
CA ALA A 721 -33.95 21.72 28.40
C ALA A 721 -34.69 21.98 27.08
N LYS A 722 -34.01 22.55 26.07
CA LYS A 722 -34.54 22.74 24.71
C LYS A 722 -34.43 21.50 23.80
N GLY A 723 -33.95 20.37 24.31
CA GLY A 723 -33.96 19.09 23.59
C GLY A 723 -32.62 18.62 23.03
N ALA A 724 -31.50 19.29 23.33
CA ALA A 724 -30.18 18.75 23.04
C ALA A 724 -30.00 17.42 23.80
N LYS A 725 -29.67 16.35 23.10
CA LYS A 725 -29.36 15.06 23.73
C LYS A 725 -27.97 15.07 24.33
N MET A 726 -27.02 15.69 23.63
CA MET A 726 -25.66 15.89 24.10
C MET A 726 -25.22 17.35 23.97
N VAL A 727 -24.52 17.86 24.98
CA VAL A 727 -23.86 19.16 25.01
C VAL A 727 -22.37 18.94 25.27
N LEU A 728 -21.54 19.36 24.33
CA LEU A 728 -20.08 19.27 24.43
C LEU A 728 -19.46 20.66 24.64
N VAL A 729 -18.24 20.71 25.13
CA VAL A 729 -17.44 21.94 25.25
C VAL A 729 -16.17 21.79 24.41
N ALA A 730 -15.92 22.74 23.52
CA ALA A 730 -14.64 22.85 22.83
C ALA A 730 -13.65 23.59 23.73
N GLY A 731 -12.68 22.88 24.29
CA GLY A 731 -11.73 23.39 25.28
C GLY A 731 -11.54 22.44 26.47
N ARG A 732 -10.65 22.81 27.38
CA ARG A 732 -10.44 22.08 28.65
C ARG A 732 -11.32 22.70 29.72
N GLY A 733 -12.00 21.87 30.52
CA GLY A 733 -12.80 22.34 31.66
C GLY A 733 -11.96 22.85 32.83
N GLY A 734 -10.71 22.39 32.96
CA GLY A 734 -9.82 22.75 34.07
C GLY A 734 -10.47 22.43 35.42
N ASP A 735 -10.36 23.35 36.38
CA ASP A 735 -10.96 23.22 37.71
C ASP A 735 -12.51 23.24 37.67
N ALA A 736 -13.12 23.73 36.59
CA ALA A 736 -14.57 23.80 36.42
C ALA A 736 -15.19 22.50 35.86
N THR A 737 -14.39 21.49 35.51
CA THR A 737 -14.85 20.25 34.84
C THR A 737 -16.02 19.59 35.59
N GLU A 738 -15.86 19.29 36.89
CA GLU A 738 -16.91 18.61 37.67
C GLU A 738 -18.19 19.45 37.84
N ALA A 739 -18.04 20.77 37.93
CA ALA A 739 -19.18 21.68 38.06
C ALA A 739 -19.98 21.73 36.75
N LEU A 740 -19.27 21.81 35.62
CA LEU A 740 -19.85 21.83 34.28
C LEU A 740 -20.54 20.51 33.92
N GLU A 741 -19.99 19.38 34.32
CA GLU A 741 -20.63 18.06 34.14
C GLU A 741 -21.97 17.97 34.89
N LYS A 742 -22.03 18.48 36.12
CA LYS A 742 -23.26 18.48 36.94
C LYS A 742 -24.38 19.32 36.33
N VAL A 743 -24.05 20.38 35.59
CA VAL A 743 -25.04 21.25 34.92
C VAL A 743 -25.38 20.78 33.50
N GLY A 744 -24.81 19.67 33.04
CA GLY A 744 -25.22 18.98 31.82
C GLY A 744 -24.24 19.04 30.65
N VAL A 745 -22.97 19.39 30.87
CA VAL A 745 -21.90 19.14 29.89
C VAL A 745 -21.54 17.66 29.89
N ASP A 746 -21.63 16.99 28.73
CA ASP A 746 -21.34 15.56 28.63
C ASP A 746 -19.87 15.27 28.29
N LEU A 747 -19.19 16.19 27.59
CA LEU A 747 -17.83 15.94 27.12
C LEU A 747 -17.05 17.22 26.79
N PHE A 748 -15.76 17.20 27.11
CA PHE A 748 -14.79 18.22 26.70
C PHE A 748 -13.95 17.72 25.52
N LEU A 749 -13.86 18.51 24.45
CA LEU A 749 -13.06 18.25 23.26
C LEU A 749 -11.85 19.19 23.22
N HIS A 750 -10.64 18.63 23.24
CA HIS A 750 -9.42 19.42 23.18
C HIS A 750 -8.26 18.61 22.58
N GLU A 751 -7.19 19.31 22.19
CA GLU A 751 -5.96 18.68 21.71
C GLU A 751 -5.36 17.74 22.77
N GLY A 752 -4.91 16.57 22.31
CA GLY A 752 -4.33 15.52 23.13
C GLY A 752 -5.34 14.57 23.79
N LYS A 753 -6.66 14.82 23.70
CA LYS A 753 -7.68 13.83 24.06
C LYS A 753 -7.73 12.73 23.00
N ASP A 754 -8.14 11.52 23.39
CA ASP A 754 -8.55 10.51 22.41
C ASP A 754 -9.85 10.97 21.72
N LEU A 755 -9.69 11.67 20.60
CA LEU A 755 -10.78 12.31 19.87
C LEU A 755 -11.62 11.28 19.10
N LEU A 756 -11.00 10.18 18.68
CA LEU A 756 -11.68 9.10 17.97
C LEU A 756 -12.71 8.42 18.87
N HIS A 757 -12.32 7.94 20.05
CA HIS A 757 -13.23 7.31 20.99
C HIS A 757 -14.23 8.31 21.59
N ALA A 758 -13.80 9.56 21.83
CA ALA A 758 -14.70 10.65 22.23
C ALA A 758 -15.84 10.83 21.21
N LEU A 759 -15.53 10.90 19.92
CA LEU A 759 -16.53 11.06 18.87
C LEU A 759 -17.37 9.79 18.65
N ALA A 760 -16.79 8.60 18.79
CA ALA A 760 -17.56 7.35 18.80
C ALA A 760 -18.63 7.37 19.89
N GLY A 761 -18.26 7.78 21.11
CA GLY A 761 -19.20 7.95 22.23
C GLY A 761 -20.27 9.02 21.97
N VAL A 762 -19.92 10.11 21.28
CA VAL A 762 -20.91 11.12 20.83
C VAL A 762 -21.91 10.51 19.84
N LEU A 763 -21.44 9.75 18.85
CA LEU A 763 -22.32 9.08 17.89
C LEU A 763 -23.26 8.08 18.57
N GLU A 764 -22.75 7.26 19.50
CA GLU A 764 -23.56 6.32 20.28
C GLU A 764 -24.57 7.03 21.18
N GLY A 765 -24.16 8.12 21.82
CA GLY A 765 -25.04 9.01 22.57
C GLY A 765 -26.14 9.60 21.68
N LEU A 766 -25.89 9.84 20.40
CA LEU A 766 -26.90 10.22 19.41
C LEU A 766 -27.74 9.04 18.88
N GLY A 767 -27.44 7.80 19.26
CA GLY A 767 -28.11 6.59 18.77
C GLY A 767 -27.62 6.12 17.39
N ILE A 768 -26.43 6.57 16.97
CA ILE A 768 -25.74 6.14 15.77
C ILE A 768 -24.75 5.05 16.18
N ALA A 769 -25.08 3.80 15.88
CA ALA A 769 -24.23 2.66 16.22
C ALA A 769 -22.88 2.74 15.48
N THR A 770 -21.79 2.61 16.23
CA THR A 770 -20.43 2.55 15.65
C THR A 770 -19.86 1.14 15.79
N ALA A 771 -18.90 0.79 14.92
CA ALA A 771 -18.17 -0.48 15.02
C ALA A 771 -16.96 -0.41 15.98
N LEU A 772 -16.64 0.79 16.47
CA LEU A 772 -15.59 1.02 17.45
C LEU A 772 -16.18 0.75 18.82
N ARG A 773 -15.75 -0.34 19.48
CA ARG A 773 -16.14 -0.55 20.88
C ARG A 773 -15.47 0.53 21.71
N VAL A 774 -16.26 1.39 22.34
CA VAL A 774 -15.78 2.23 23.44
C VAL A 774 -15.27 1.29 24.52
N VAL A 775 -13.95 1.24 24.71
CA VAL A 775 -13.38 0.59 25.89
C VAL A 775 -13.64 1.56 27.04
N GLU A 776 -14.73 1.33 27.77
CA GLU A 776 -14.91 1.98 29.07
C GLU A 776 -13.71 1.58 29.94
N GLY A 777 -12.97 2.58 30.40
CA GLY A 777 -11.74 2.37 31.16
C GLY A 777 -11.96 1.45 32.35
N GLY A 778 -11.40 0.25 32.26
CA GLY A 778 -11.30 -0.75 33.31
C GLY A 778 -10.05 -1.58 33.07
N GLU A 779 -9.20 -1.68 34.09
CA GLU A 779 -7.84 -2.23 34.08
C GLU A 779 -7.68 -3.61 33.40
N GLY A 780 -6.56 -3.78 32.67
CA GLY A 780 -5.89 -5.07 32.46
C GLY A 780 -6.00 -5.71 31.10
#